data_AF-A0A085W786-F1
#
_entry.id   AF-A0A085W786-F1
#
_cell.length_a   1.000
_cell.length_b   1.000
_cell.length_c   1.000
_cell.angle_alpha   90.00
_cell.angle_beta   90.00
_cell.angle_gamma   90.00
#
_symmetry.space_group_name_H-M   'P 1'
#
loop_
_entity.id
_entity.type
_entity.pdbx_description
1 polymer ?
#
loop_
_entity_poly.entity_id
_entity_poly.type
_entity_poly.pdbx_seq_one_letter_code
_entity_poly.pdbx_strand_id
1 'polypeptide(L)'
;MIIISTPDAPKLKELYERKFIPAREQRWPQWLKDYVAYVERVQSATEVEWVAPQFQKFLWTDNGVSTAGMGAMVQVDSAYTDTALAKVLFRMRQEKLPEDTLERAKVLQSMFEEIMGMVTPKHNERRPGARLIRIFAGLFPRNVLCLLDQHRTHVVRRYLGMKKGGMGTIAQQVVIRQRLQDSLGEPSSLRGHVEQSMFSWLLYELAEEENISELEEAPVPGDPSKSGTDAPRLKLLPFEEQRKGLFYIPRAINTVMRLVRSTETGTTREEMLEAIRDLFPGLKNSSLEMYLSVLRTNLGVIEFRDNAFRPSARGQQLLDGEEPSEVLAPILVGQIFGFAQVLWILKDKPGGLVRSEIVERLLTWYPRWTTPRVPNDVLTWSKEIGLVEEIGGADKRVILTEPGSYWASGLPADLETKWGPTSIIDDPSPAEGTVIIPGPTLGAGLRPAPFEKIRERFQNDKELKGLVYPTSFVHLFDAALRALDGKRFVLLAGLSGTGKTSLARAYARAYCEALELNPADHYCEVSVRPDWTDPTGLLGYYNPISAKPRFEETEALELVLRASQNPTLPYFLCLDEMNLARVEHYFAPFLTAMEGKGELQIHNERDRIDGVEPRVPWPRNLFIIGTVNMDETTHAFSDKVLDRAFSFELWDVDLAAWQARALEAGTSADMLQRVMPVLEKLQKALVPARRHFGYRTCQEVVAFCSAVSSLPLQEALDAAVLAKVLPKLRGDDSGPLPQALAEVLRICQGEKLQNSAQKVEQMRRSLESLGVARFWM
;
A
#
# COMPACT_ATOMS: atom_id res chain seq x y z
N MET A 1 16.88 0.35 40.55
CA MET A 1 18.32 0.58 40.38
C MET A 1 19.00 -0.77 40.27
N ILE A 2 19.17 -1.28 39.04
CA ILE A 2 20.14 -2.36 38.80
C ILE A 2 21.47 -1.63 38.74
N ILE A 3 22.32 -1.84 39.74
CA ILE A 3 23.70 -1.32 39.72
C ILE A 3 24.43 -2.17 38.69
N ILE A 4 24.60 -1.66 37.46
CA ILE A 4 25.54 -2.30 36.53
C ILE A 4 26.93 -2.12 37.13
N SER A 5 27.59 -3.22 37.44
CA SER A 5 29.01 -3.20 37.79
C SER A 5 29.82 -2.97 36.53
N THR A 6 30.19 -1.71 36.28
CA THR A 6 31.05 -1.37 35.15
C THR A 6 32.42 -2.03 35.31
N PRO A 7 32.95 -2.74 34.29
CA PRO A 7 34.19 -3.48 34.41
C PRO A 7 35.37 -2.52 34.49
N ASP A 8 36.07 -2.57 35.62
CA ASP A 8 37.36 -1.92 35.80
C ASP A 8 38.48 -2.67 35.04
N ALA A 9 39.70 -2.14 35.07
CA ALA A 9 40.82 -2.75 34.33
C ALA A 9 41.09 -4.22 34.74
N PRO A 10 41.09 -4.59 36.04
CA PRO A 10 41.15 -5.99 36.46
C PRO A 10 40.02 -6.85 35.89
N LYS A 11 38.77 -6.34 35.88
CA LYS A 11 37.64 -7.08 35.32
C LYS A 11 37.73 -7.27 33.81
N LEU A 12 38.18 -6.26 33.07
CA LEU A 12 38.42 -6.38 31.63
C LEU A 12 39.50 -7.41 31.31
N LYS A 13 40.57 -7.45 32.11
CA LYS A 13 41.62 -8.46 31.99
C LYS A 13 41.09 -9.86 32.28
N GLU A 14 40.25 -10.01 33.31
CA GLU A 14 39.57 -11.27 33.62
C GLU A 14 38.66 -11.72 32.46
N LEU A 15 37.83 -10.82 31.91
CA LEU A 15 36.95 -11.11 30.77
C LEU A 15 37.77 -11.52 29.53
N TYR A 16 38.90 -10.85 29.28
CA TYR A 16 39.80 -11.19 28.19
C TYR A 16 40.40 -12.60 28.38
N GLU A 17 40.93 -12.90 29.56
CA GLU A 17 41.58 -14.19 29.84
C GLU A 17 40.60 -15.36 29.95
N ARG A 18 39.45 -15.15 30.59
CA ARG A 18 38.50 -16.23 30.95
C ARG A 18 37.33 -16.39 29.99
N LYS A 19 36.95 -15.36 29.23
CA LYS A 19 35.87 -15.46 28.24
C LYS A 19 36.37 -15.33 26.81
N PHE A 20 37.22 -14.36 26.52
CA PHE A 20 37.68 -14.12 25.14
C PHE A 20 38.69 -15.16 24.64
N ILE A 21 39.72 -15.50 25.41
CA ILE A 21 40.69 -16.53 24.99
C ILE A 21 40.01 -17.89 24.69
N PRO A 22 39.07 -18.38 25.52
CA PRO A 22 38.30 -19.58 25.15
C PRO A 22 37.42 -19.37 23.91
N ALA A 23 36.73 -18.22 23.81
CA ALA A 23 35.85 -17.94 22.68
C ALA A 23 36.62 -17.85 21.34
N ARG A 24 37.80 -17.21 21.30
CA ARG A 24 38.62 -17.13 20.07
C ARG A 24 39.13 -18.50 19.63
N GLU A 25 39.43 -19.40 20.57
CA GLU A 25 39.99 -20.73 20.27
C GLU A 25 38.92 -21.75 19.90
N GLN A 26 37.75 -21.69 20.53
CA GLN A 26 36.70 -22.69 20.39
C GLN A 26 35.55 -22.23 19.47
N ARG A 27 35.15 -20.95 19.55
CA ARG A 27 33.98 -20.41 18.84
C ARG A 27 34.36 -19.65 17.58
N TRP A 28 35.48 -18.93 17.59
CA TRP A 28 35.90 -18.04 16.49
C TRP A 28 37.29 -18.31 15.87
N PRO A 29 37.78 -19.57 15.77
CA PRO A 29 39.13 -19.81 15.25
C PRO A 29 39.27 -19.42 13.78
N GLN A 30 38.21 -19.63 12.98
CA GLN A 30 38.19 -19.26 11.56
C GLN A 30 38.10 -17.74 11.36
N TRP A 31 37.27 -17.05 12.16
CA TRP A 31 37.14 -15.59 12.08
C TRP A 31 38.46 -14.89 12.43
N LEU A 32 39.16 -15.33 13.48
CA LEU A 32 40.49 -14.79 13.81
C LEU A 32 41.47 -14.96 12.65
N LYS A 33 41.49 -16.14 12.02
CA LYS A 33 42.36 -16.43 10.87
C LYS A 33 42.05 -15.51 9.68
N ASP A 34 40.78 -15.35 9.34
CA ASP A 34 40.35 -14.54 8.20
C ASP A 34 40.58 -13.05 8.44
N TYR A 35 40.33 -12.57 9.66
CA TYR A 35 40.58 -11.17 10.02
C TYR A 35 42.09 -10.86 10.00
N VAL A 36 42.94 -11.72 10.56
CA VAL A 36 44.40 -11.54 10.48
C VAL A 36 44.86 -11.52 9.02
N ALA A 37 44.42 -12.48 8.20
CA ALA A 37 44.79 -12.53 6.78
C ALA A 37 44.33 -11.28 6.00
N TYR A 38 43.14 -10.77 6.29
CA TYR A 38 42.64 -9.53 5.70
C TYR A 38 43.53 -8.34 6.06
N VAL A 39 43.83 -8.14 7.34
CA VAL A 39 44.66 -7.01 7.78
C VAL A 39 46.08 -7.13 7.25
N GLU A 40 46.68 -8.32 7.26
CA GLU A 40 48.03 -8.56 6.70
C GLU A 40 48.07 -8.16 5.22
N ARG A 41 47.09 -8.60 4.43
CA ARG A 41 46.99 -8.28 3.01
C ARG A 41 46.79 -6.79 2.76
N VAL A 42 45.97 -6.12 3.58
CA VAL A 42 45.76 -4.66 3.49
C VAL A 42 47.02 -3.89 3.87
N GLN A 43 47.79 -4.35 4.86
CA GLN A 43 49.01 -3.68 5.32
C GLN A 43 50.21 -3.92 4.40
N SER A 44 50.33 -5.10 3.79
CA SER A 44 51.49 -5.49 2.97
C SER A 44 51.40 -5.09 1.49
N ALA A 45 50.21 -4.73 1.00
CA ALA A 45 50.01 -4.43 -0.42
C ALA A 45 50.86 -3.24 -0.91
N THR A 46 51.54 -3.43 -2.04
CA THR A 46 52.29 -2.36 -2.72
C THR A 46 51.34 -1.36 -3.40
N GLU A 47 51.82 -0.17 -3.76
CA GLU A 47 50.98 0.83 -4.46
C GLU A 47 50.43 0.28 -5.78
N VAL A 48 51.25 -0.47 -6.52
CA VAL A 48 50.89 -1.08 -7.80
C VAL A 48 49.78 -2.12 -7.61
N GLU A 49 49.90 -2.98 -6.60
CA GLU A 49 48.84 -3.95 -6.28
C GLU A 49 47.58 -3.24 -5.77
N TRP A 50 47.73 -2.20 -4.94
CA TRP A 50 46.63 -1.49 -4.31
C TRP A 50 45.69 -0.84 -5.32
N VAL A 51 46.24 -0.17 -6.34
CA VAL A 51 45.43 0.49 -7.39
C VAL A 51 44.83 -0.49 -8.39
N ALA A 52 45.24 -1.76 -8.39
CA ALA A 52 44.73 -2.76 -9.30
C ALA A 52 43.24 -3.07 -9.00
N PRO A 53 42.36 -3.15 -10.02
CA PRO A 53 40.93 -3.40 -9.81
C PRO A 53 40.62 -4.68 -9.05
N GLN A 54 41.46 -5.70 -9.19
CA GLN A 54 41.31 -6.97 -8.46
C GLN A 54 41.53 -6.79 -6.95
N PHE A 55 42.50 -5.96 -6.57
CA PHE A 55 42.76 -5.66 -5.16
C PHE A 55 41.68 -4.74 -4.59
N GLN A 56 41.24 -3.72 -5.34
CA GLN A 56 40.11 -2.88 -4.91
C GLN A 56 38.85 -3.73 -4.73
N LYS A 57 38.53 -4.63 -5.66
CA LYS A 57 37.41 -5.56 -5.49
C LYS A 57 37.54 -6.37 -4.19
N PHE A 58 38.72 -6.92 -3.89
CA PHE A 58 38.99 -7.57 -2.61
C PHE A 58 38.73 -6.62 -1.43
N LEU A 59 39.35 -5.44 -1.42
CA LEU A 59 39.25 -4.45 -0.33
C LEU A 59 37.80 -4.06 -0.01
N TRP A 60 36.96 -3.93 -1.04
CA TRP A 60 35.57 -3.52 -0.88
C TRP A 60 34.61 -4.67 -0.57
N THR A 61 34.92 -5.91 -0.93
CA THR A 61 33.97 -7.05 -0.84
C THR A 61 34.31 -8.09 0.21
N ASP A 62 35.55 -8.11 0.71
CA ASP A 62 36.00 -9.06 1.72
C ASP A 62 35.34 -8.80 3.09
N ASN A 63 35.01 -9.87 3.81
CA ASN A 63 34.31 -9.82 5.10
C ASN A 63 35.18 -10.34 6.27
N GLY A 64 36.50 -10.40 6.12
CA GLY A 64 37.41 -10.93 7.14
C GLY A 64 37.28 -10.22 8.50
N VAL A 65 36.92 -8.94 8.53
CA VAL A 65 36.79 -8.13 9.76
C VAL A 65 35.62 -8.56 10.65
N SER A 66 34.49 -9.00 10.08
CA SER A 66 33.31 -9.48 10.85
C SER A 66 32.36 -10.26 9.94
N THR A 67 31.84 -11.38 10.45
CA THR A 67 30.84 -12.23 9.79
C THR A 67 29.39 -11.75 9.99
N ALA A 68 29.16 -10.77 10.88
CA ALA A 68 27.84 -10.17 11.07
C ALA A 68 27.55 -9.13 9.98
N GLY A 69 26.70 -9.52 9.02
CA GLY A 69 25.91 -8.60 8.20
C GLY A 69 26.50 -8.20 6.84
N MET A 70 25.83 -8.64 5.78
CA MET A 70 25.37 -7.77 4.70
C MET A 70 26.35 -6.69 4.19
N GLY A 71 27.35 -7.10 3.41
CA GLY A 71 28.03 -6.19 2.48
C GLY A 71 27.39 -6.19 1.10
N ALA A 72 26.87 -7.33 0.64
CA ALA A 72 26.65 -7.62 -0.78
C ALA A 72 25.52 -6.83 -1.48
N MET A 73 24.62 -6.16 -0.75
CA MET A 73 23.45 -5.49 -1.35
C MET A 73 23.71 -4.04 -1.81
N VAL A 74 24.73 -3.37 -1.29
CA VAL A 74 25.16 -2.04 -1.78
C VAL A 74 26.23 -2.26 -2.84
N GLN A 75 25.81 -2.21 -4.11
CA GLN A 75 26.74 -2.32 -5.24
C GLN A 75 27.61 -1.07 -5.34
N VAL A 76 28.92 -1.24 -5.17
CA VAL A 76 29.95 -0.20 -5.35
C VAL A 76 30.92 -0.62 -6.44
N ASP A 77 30.46 -1.36 -7.44
CA ASP A 77 31.32 -1.97 -8.46
C ASP A 77 32.11 -0.93 -9.28
N SER A 78 31.57 0.29 -9.38
CA SER A 78 32.25 1.44 -9.99
C SER A 78 33.41 1.99 -9.16
N ALA A 79 33.50 1.68 -7.85
CA ALA A 79 34.62 2.07 -7.00
C ALA A 79 35.85 1.19 -7.24
N TYR A 80 35.69 -0.03 -7.76
CA TYR A 80 36.81 -0.96 -7.99
C TYR A 80 37.79 -0.45 -9.04
N THR A 81 37.31 0.39 -9.97
CA THR A 81 38.11 0.96 -11.05
C THR A 81 38.46 2.43 -10.81
N ASP A 82 38.08 3.03 -9.68
CA ASP A 82 38.41 4.40 -9.34
C ASP A 82 39.84 4.52 -8.79
N THR A 83 40.77 4.82 -9.69
CA THR A 83 42.17 5.01 -9.35
C THR A 83 42.44 6.23 -8.46
N ALA A 84 41.57 7.25 -8.47
CA ALA A 84 41.73 8.42 -7.60
C ALA A 84 41.37 8.06 -6.15
N LEU A 85 40.23 7.40 -5.96
CA LEU A 85 39.80 6.87 -4.65
C LEU A 85 40.82 5.88 -4.09
N ALA A 86 41.31 4.95 -4.92
CA ALA A 86 42.33 3.98 -4.51
C ALA A 86 43.61 4.66 -4.02
N LYS A 87 44.08 5.71 -4.72
CA LYS A 87 45.27 6.48 -4.31
C LYS A 87 45.07 7.25 -3.00
N VAL A 88 43.88 7.79 -2.76
CA VAL A 88 43.57 8.46 -1.48
C VAL A 88 43.64 7.44 -0.34
N LEU A 89 42.96 6.29 -0.46
CA LEU A 89 43.01 5.23 0.57
C LEU A 89 44.43 4.72 0.82
N PHE A 90 45.25 4.57 -0.23
CA PHE A 90 46.66 4.18 -0.09
C PHE A 90 47.48 5.21 0.68
N ARG A 91 47.27 6.51 0.39
CA ARG A 91 47.93 7.62 1.10
C ARG A 91 47.53 7.63 2.57
N MET A 92 46.24 7.50 2.87
CA MET A 92 45.73 7.48 4.25
C MET A 92 46.39 6.38 5.09
N ARG A 93 46.66 5.21 4.51
CA ARG A 93 47.38 4.09 5.17
C ARG A 93 48.77 4.49 5.68
N GLN A 94 49.40 5.46 5.02
CA GLN A 94 50.77 5.93 5.33
C GLN A 94 50.79 7.18 6.23
N GLU A 95 49.63 7.73 6.55
CA GLU A 95 49.52 8.97 7.32
C GLU A 95 50.08 8.78 8.74
N LYS A 96 50.93 9.71 9.19
CA LYS A 96 51.43 9.71 10.56
C LYS A 96 50.37 10.31 11.49
N LEU A 97 49.75 9.46 12.31
CA LEU A 97 48.71 9.87 13.24
C LEU A 97 49.29 10.56 14.50
N PRO A 98 48.56 11.53 15.10
CA PRO A 98 48.95 12.14 16.38
C PRO A 98 49.09 11.12 17.53
N GLU A 99 49.97 11.42 18.49
CA GLU A 99 50.12 10.62 19.70
C GLU A 99 48.97 10.83 20.69
N ASP A 100 48.42 12.05 20.74
CA ASP A 100 47.23 12.33 21.54
C ASP A 100 46.00 11.57 21.02
N THR A 101 45.25 10.96 21.93
CA THR A 101 44.13 10.08 21.58
C THR A 101 42.97 10.84 20.95
N LEU A 102 42.65 12.02 21.45
CA LEU A 102 41.51 12.81 20.96
C LEU A 102 41.82 13.47 19.63
N GLU A 103 43.03 13.99 19.45
CA GLU A 103 43.49 14.52 18.17
C GLU A 103 43.58 13.41 17.11
N ARG A 104 44.09 12.23 17.47
CA ARG A 104 44.07 11.05 16.59
C ARG A 104 42.65 10.63 16.21
N ALA A 105 41.72 10.65 17.17
CA ALA A 105 40.32 10.34 16.94
C ALA A 105 39.67 11.31 15.94
N LYS A 106 39.93 12.62 16.07
CA LYS A 106 39.45 13.65 15.13
C LYS A 106 40.02 13.46 13.72
N VAL A 107 41.33 13.22 13.60
CA VAL A 107 41.99 13.00 12.30
C VAL A 107 41.38 11.80 11.58
N LEU A 108 41.25 10.66 12.26
CA LEU A 108 40.69 9.44 11.66
C LEU A 108 39.21 9.59 11.30
N GLN A 109 38.44 10.34 12.09
CA GLN A 109 37.05 10.65 11.77
C GLN A 109 36.94 11.55 10.53
N SER A 110 37.80 12.57 10.41
CA SER A 110 37.84 13.44 9.23
C SER A 110 38.23 12.68 7.96
N MET A 111 39.20 11.77 8.04
CA MET A 111 39.56 10.87 6.93
C MET A 111 38.38 9.98 6.51
N PHE A 112 37.62 9.47 7.47
CA PHE A 112 36.43 8.67 7.19
C PHE A 112 35.35 9.49 6.46
N GLU A 113 35.10 10.71 6.92
CA GLU A 113 34.16 11.65 6.29
C GLU A 113 34.59 12.04 4.87
N GLU A 114 35.89 12.25 4.64
CA GLU A 114 36.46 12.52 3.30
C GLU A 114 36.17 11.37 2.32
N ILE A 115 36.48 10.12 2.70
CA ILE A 115 36.21 8.96 1.84
C ILE A 115 34.70 8.76 1.63
N MET A 116 33.89 8.92 2.68
CA MET A 116 32.43 8.88 2.58
C MET A 116 31.89 9.89 1.56
N GLY A 117 32.45 11.11 1.56
CA GLY A 117 32.13 12.19 0.62
C GLY A 117 32.59 11.92 -0.81
N MET A 118 33.65 11.12 -1.03
CA MET A 118 34.06 10.70 -2.37
C MET A 118 33.21 9.55 -2.93
N VAL A 119 32.74 8.65 -2.06
CA VAL A 119 32.07 7.40 -2.47
C VAL A 119 30.58 7.60 -2.72
N THR A 120 29.88 8.26 -1.80
CA THR A 120 28.40 8.37 -1.83
C THR A 120 27.86 9.17 -3.02
N PRO A 121 28.48 10.29 -3.47
CA PRO A 121 27.95 11.05 -4.61
C PRO A 121 28.19 10.38 -5.97
N LYS A 122 29.21 9.52 -6.06
CA LYS A 122 29.75 9.03 -7.34
C LYS A 122 29.52 7.55 -7.60
N HIS A 123 29.47 6.73 -6.54
CA HIS A 123 29.49 5.27 -6.67
C HIS A 123 28.24 4.58 -6.12
N ASN A 124 27.53 5.18 -5.16
CA ASN A 124 26.21 4.71 -4.71
C ASN A 124 25.48 5.79 -3.89
N GLU A 125 24.22 6.09 -4.22
CA GLU A 125 23.39 7.07 -3.47
C GLU A 125 23.15 6.66 -2.00
N ARG A 126 23.36 5.39 -1.65
CA ARG A 126 23.33 4.87 -0.27
C ARG A 126 24.74 4.91 0.35
N ARG A 127 24.86 5.45 1.57
CA ARG A 127 26.10 5.57 2.35
C ARG A 127 26.65 4.18 2.77
N PRO A 128 27.80 3.70 2.25
CA PRO A 128 28.31 2.36 2.54
C PRO A 128 29.13 2.30 3.86
N GLY A 129 28.55 2.75 4.97
CA GLY A 129 29.25 2.97 6.25
C GLY A 129 29.96 1.72 6.78
N ALA A 130 29.28 0.58 6.86
CA ALA A 130 29.86 -0.67 7.37
C ALA A 130 31.04 -1.16 6.51
N ARG A 131 30.97 -1.02 5.18
CA ARG A 131 32.09 -1.38 4.27
C ARG A 131 33.29 -0.48 4.51
N LEU A 132 33.08 0.83 4.67
CA LEU A 132 34.17 1.74 4.97
C LEU A 132 34.77 1.50 6.36
N ILE A 133 33.96 1.18 7.37
CA ILE A 133 34.49 0.84 8.70
C ILE A 133 35.37 -0.42 8.62
N ARG A 134 35.02 -1.43 7.80
CA ARG A 134 35.89 -2.60 7.55
C ARG A 134 37.21 -2.21 6.88
N ILE A 135 37.16 -1.32 5.89
CA ILE A 135 38.37 -0.80 5.24
C ILE A 135 39.22 -0.07 6.28
N PHE A 136 38.63 0.80 7.10
CA PHE A 136 39.33 1.54 8.16
C PHE A 136 39.90 0.63 9.25
N ALA A 137 39.22 -0.47 9.60
CA ALA A 137 39.74 -1.49 10.52
C ALA A 137 40.96 -2.24 9.92
N GLY A 138 41.04 -2.36 8.59
CA GLY A 138 42.20 -2.88 7.88
C GLY A 138 43.34 -1.86 7.72
N LEU A 139 43.01 -0.59 7.46
CA LEU A 139 43.97 0.50 7.30
C LEU A 139 44.62 0.89 8.63
N PHE A 140 43.83 0.95 9.70
CA PHE A 140 44.23 1.43 11.02
C PHE A 140 43.92 0.39 12.11
N PRO A 141 44.48 -0.84 12.04
CA PRO A 141 44.14 -1.94 12.95
C PRO A 141 44.54 -1.66 14.41
N ARG A 142 45.41 -0.68 14.64
CA ARG A 142 45.81 -0.20 15.97
C ARG A 142 44.77 0.72 16.61
N ASN A 143 43.84 1.27 15.83
CA ASN A 143 42.98 2.37 16.22
C ASN A 143 41.49 2.08 16.03
N VAL A 144 41.12 1.39 14.95
CA VAL A 144 39.72 1.10 14.59
C VAL A 144 39.37 -0.34 14.96
N LEU A 145 38.12 -0.58 15.37
CA LEU A 145 37.62 -1.85 15.89
C LEU A 145 36.69 -2.52 14.86
N CYS A 146 36.28 -3.78 15.11
CA CYS A 146 35.35 -4.52 14.24
C CYS A 146 33.87 -4.21 14.54
N LEU A 147 33.57 -3.07 15.15
CA LEU A 147 32.20 -2.61 15.43
C LEU A 147 31.70 -1.85 14.20
N LEU A 148 30.83 -2.48 13.40
CA LEU A 148 30.54 -2.00 12.04
C LEU A 148 29.50 -0.88 11.94
N ASP A 149 29.00 -0.40 13.07
CA ASP A 149 27.96 0.61 13.15
C ASP A 149 28.08 1.39 14.47
N GLN A 150 27.34 2.49 14.55
CA GLN A 150 27.33 3.38 15.72
C GLN A 150 26.65 2.72 16.93
N HIS A 151 25.70 1.81 16.72
CA HIS A 151 24.92 1.20 17.79
C HIS A 151 25.80 0.29 18.63
N ARG A 152 26.48 -0.67 17.99
CA ARG A 152 27.46 -1.56 18.62
C ARG A 152 28.57 -0.77 19.29
N THR A 153 29.03 0.30 18.64
CA THR A 153 30.03 1.21 19.21
C THR A 153 29.53 1.84 20.52
N HIS A 154 28.29 2.32 20.54
CA HIS A 154 27.68 2.94 21.72
C HIS A 154 27.44 1.94 22.85
N VAL A 155 26.90 0.76 22.54
CA VAL A 155 26.66 -0.31 23.51
C VAL A 155 27.96 -0.73 24.19
N VAL A 156 29.05 -0.91 23.45
CA VAL A 156 30.36 -1.24 24.03
C VAL A 156 30.91 -0.10 24.89
N ARG A 157 30.78 1.16 24.47
CA ARG A 157 31.19 2.31 25.30
C ARG A 157 30.48 2.32 26.64
N ARG A 158 29.17 2.08 26.61
CA ARG A 158 28.34 2.04 27.81
C ARG A 158 28.72 0.88 28.72
N TYR A 159 28.94 -0.31 28.14
CA TYR A 159 29.48 -1.45 28.88
C TYR A 159 30.79 -1.10 29.58
N LEU A 160 31.65 -0.30 28.94
CA LEU A 160 32.92 0.17 29.50
C LEU A 160 32.80 1.37 30.45
N GLY A 161 31.60 1.86 30.73
CA GLY A 161 31.37 3.02 31.61
C GLY A 161 31.78 4.34 31.02
N MET A 162 31.97 4.39 29.70
CA MET A 162 32.33 5.60 28.98
C MET A 162 31.07 6.36 28.64
N LYS A 163 31.04 7.66 28.95
CA LYS A 163 29.94 8.55 28.54
C LYS A 163 29.80 8.58 27.01
N LYS A 164 28.59 8.83 26.51
CA LYS A 164 28.35 9.13 25.09
C LYS A 164 29.30 10.25 24.66
N GLY A 165 30.09 10.00 23.62
CA GLY A 165 31.00 11.00 23.07
C GLY A 165 30.26 11.78 21.98
N GLY A 166 30.37 13.11 21.97
CA GLY A 166 29.87 13.94 20.87
C GLY A 166 30.75 13.90 19.62
N MET A 167 31.44 12.77 19.39
CA MET A 167 32.37 12.56 18.28
C MET A 167 31.83 11.44 17.39
N GLY A 168 32.17 11.42 16.10
CA GLY A 168 31.66 10.41 15.17
C GLY A 168 32.13 8.96 15.47
N THR A 169 31.52 7.99 14.79
CA THR A 169 31.70 6.54 15.04
C THR A 169 33.16 6.08 15.06
N ILE A 170 33.99 6.54 14.12
CA ILE A 170 35.41 6.17 14.07
C ILE A 170 36.16 6.77 15.27
N ALA A 171 35.94 8.06 15.56
CA ALA A 171 36.55 8.70 16.72
C ALA A 171 36.18 7.98 18.04
N GLN A 172 34.92 7.55 18.18
CA GLN A 172 34.47 6.80 19.34
C GLN A 172 35.17 5.44 19.47
N GLN A 173 35.40 4.73 18.36
CA GLN A 173 36.15 3.47 18.37
C GLN A 173 37.62 3.67 18.75
N VAL A 174 38.26 4.76 18.33
CA VAL A 174 39.63 5.11 18.74
C VAL A 174 39.73 5.28 20.26
N VAL A 175 38.71 5.89 20.86
CA VAL A 175 38.64 6.09 22.31
C VAL A 175 38.38 4.77 23.05
N ILE A 176 37.49 3.91 22.54
CA ILE A 176 37.30 2.55 23.08
C ILE A 176 38.61 1.77 23.00
N ARG A 177 39.30 1.88 21.85
CA ARG A 177 40.55 1.19 21.60
C ARG A 177 41.62 1.58 22.61
N GLN A 178 41.77 2.87 22.86
CA GLN A 178 42.69 3.38 23.87
C GLN A 178 42.33 2.82 25.26
N ARG A 179 41.06 2.82 25.65
CA ARG A 179 40.61 2.27 26.94
C ARG A 179 40.95 0.78 27.10
N LEU A 180 40.80 -0.01 26.04
CA LEU A 180 41.19 -1.42 26.04
C LEU A 180 42.71 -1.57 26.18
N GLN A 181 43.50 -0.74 25.51
CA GLN A 181 44.97 -0.76 25.61
C GLN A 181 45.45 -0.32 27.00
N ASP A 182 44.82 0.67 27.62
CA ASP A 182 45.14 1.10 28.98
C ASP A 182 44.87 -0.02 30.00
N SER A 183 43.92 -0.91 29.70
CA SER A 183 43.50 -2.00 30.61
C SER A 183 44.23 -3.32 30.34
N LEU A 184 44.49 -3.64 29.08
CA LEU A 184 45.07 -4.93 28.63
C LEU A 184 46.54 -4.82 28.20
N GLY A 185 47.05 -3.60 28.02
CA GLY A 185 48.33 -3.31 27.37
C GLY A 185 48.19 -3.13 25.85
N GLU A 186 49.12 -2.38 25.25
CA GLU A 186 49.21 -2.27 23.79
C GLU A 186 49.80 -3.57 23.20
N PRO A 187 49.13 -4.21 22.22
CA PRO A 187 49.67 -5.40 21.58
C PRO A 187 50.96 -5.13 20.81
N SER A 188 51.93 -6.04 20.91
CA SER A 188 53.19 -5.96 20.15
C SER A 188 53.11 -6.54 18.73
N SER A 189 51.97 -7.14 18.35
CA SER A 189 51.79 -7.82 17.07
C SER A 189 50.47 -7.45 16.40
N LEU A 190 50.42 -7.55 15.07
CA LEU A 190 49.21 -7.33 14.28
C LEU A 190 48.07 -8.26 14.73
N ARG A 191 48.38 -9.54 14.96
CA ARG A 191 47.43 -10.52 15.50
C ARG A 191 46.87 -10.07 16.85
N GLY A 192 47.70 -9.58 17.76
CA GLY A 192 47.23 -9.05 19.04
C GLY A 192 46.31 -7.83 18.88
N HIS A 193 46.56 -6.99 17.87
CA HIS A 193 45.65 -5.89 17.55
C HIS A 193 44.30 -6.37 17.02
N VAL A 194 44.28 -7.42 16.19
CA VAL A 194 43.05 -8.06 15.71
C VAL A 194 42.29 -8.73 16.87
N GLU A 195 43.00 -9.40 17.77
CA GLU A 195 42.38 -10.05 18.93
C GLU A 195 41.73 -9.03 19.88
N GLN A 196 42.37 -7.88 20.14
CA GLN A 196 41.71 -6.79 20.88
C GLN A 196 40.50 -6.21 20.13
N SER A 197 40.55 -6.17 18.79
CA SER A 197 39.41 -5.78 17.98
C SER A 197 38.23 -6.74 18.17
N MET A 198 38.47 -8.05 18.01
CA MET A 198 37.45 -9.09 18.25
C MET A 198 36.96 -9.11 19.70
N PHE A 199 37.79 -8.75 20.67
CA PHE A 199 37.35 -8.62 22.06
C PHE A 199 36.25 -7.58 22.23
N SER A 200 36.28 -6.48 21.46
CA SER A 200 35.19 -5.49 21.47
C SER A 200 33.84 -6.08 21.03
N TRP A 201 33.85 -7.09 20.16
CA TRP A 201 32.64 -7.84 19.80
C TRP A 201 32.12 -8.70 20.95
N LEU A 202 33.00 -9.37 21.69
CA LEU A 202 32.58 -10.12 22.88
C LEU A 202 31.99 -9.18 23.94
N LEU A 203 32.58 -8.00 24.13
CA LEU A 203 32.03 -6.99 25.04
C LEU A 203 30.64 -6.53 24.60
N TYR A 204 30.39 -6.43 23.29
CA TYR A 204 29.06 -6.15 22.76
C TYR A 204 28.08 -7.30 23.09
N GLU A 205 28.45 -8.55 22.86
CA GLU A 205 27.58 -9.71 23.20
C GLU A 205 27.24 -9.75 24.69
N LEU A 206 28.22 -9.52 25.56
CA LEU A 206 28.00 -9.47 27.01
C LEU A 206 27.12 -8.28 27.41
N ALA A 207 27.26 -7.14 26.75
CA ALA A 207 26.43 -5.97 27.00
C ALA A 207 24.96 -6.21 26.61
N GLU A 208 24.72 -6.93 25.52
CA GLU A 208 23.38 -7.32 25.09
C GLU A 208 22.76 -8.36 26.03
N GLU A 209 23.54 -9.34 26.52
CA GLU A 209 23.07 -10.29 27.54
C GLU A 209 22.68 -9.59 28.86
N GLU A 210 23.37 -8.51 29.21
CA GLU A 210 23.11 -7.69 30.40
C GLU A 210 22.03 -6.59 30.16
N ASN A 211 21.39 -6.56 28.98
CA ASN A 211 20.42 -5.55 28.55
C ASN A 211 20.92 -4.10 28.74
N ILE A 212 22.22 -3.87 28.55
CA ILE A 212 22.84 -2.54 28.72
C ILE A 212 22.29 -1.54 27.69
N SER A 213 21.86 -2.01 26.53
CA SER A 213 21.19 -1.21 25.50
C SER A 213 19.85 -0.60 25.94
N GLU A 214 19.20 -1.10 27.01
CA GLU A 214 17.86 -0.66 27.45
C GLU A 214 17.85 0.36 28.60
N LEU A 215 19.01 0.77 29.13
CA LEU A 215 19.07 1.66 30.28
C LEU A 215 19.05 3.14 29.87
N GLU A 216 18.26 3.98 30.56
CA GLU A 216 18.22 5.45 30.30
C GLU A 216 19.53 6.12 30.75
N GLU A 217 20.00 7.17 30.04
CA GLU A 217 21.24 7.90 30.33
C GLU A 217 21.00 9.42 30.45
N ALA A 218 21.89 10.09 31.21
CA ALA A 218 21.88 11.54 31.43
C ALA A 218 22.64 12.29 30.30
N PRO A 219 22.40 13.60 30.09
CA PRO A 219 22.64 14.27 28.82
C PRO A 219 24.07 14.78 28.66
N VAL A 220 24.52 14.87 27.41
CA VAL A 220 25.75 15.59 27.02
C VAL A 220 25.34 16.77 26.11
N PRO A 221 25.78 18.01 26.38
CA PRO A 221 25.48 19.16 25.50
C PRO A 221 26.17 18.99 24.14
N GLY A 222 25.43 19.22 23.05
CA GLY A 222 25.96 19.16 21.68
C GLY A 222 27.01 20.25 21.40
N ASP A 223 28.08 19.86 20.70
CA ASP A 223 29.13 20.75 20.21
C ASP A 223 28.57 21.70 19.12
N PRO A 224 28.63 23.03 19.28
CA PRO A 224 28.10 23.99 18.31
C PRO A 224 28.97 24.18 17.05
N SER A 225 30.11 23.48 16.93
CA SER A 225 31.14 23.79 15.93
C SER A 225 31.13 22.92 14.66
N LYS A 226 29.96 22.52 14.15
CA LYS A 226 29.83 22.02 12.76
C LYS A 226 29.06 23.03 11.90
N SER A 227 29.78 24.01 11.36
CA SER A 227 29.27 24.91 10.33
C SER A 227 29.45 24.32 8.92
N GLY A 228 28.35 24.09 8.23
CA GLY A 228 28.22 24.21 6.76
C GLY A 228 29.06 23.28 5.90
N THR A 229 28.54 22.08 5.58
CA THR A 229 28.60 21.48 4.22
C THR A 229 27.77 20.21 4.04
N ASP A 230 27.18 19.61 5.09
CA ASP A 230 26.67 18.22 5.00
C ASP A 230 25.25 18.01 5.58
N ALA A 231 24.30 18.91 5.27
CA ALA A 231 22.90 18.74 5.67
C ALA A 231 22.29 17.47 5.02
N PRO A 232 21.51 16.64 5.75
CA PRO A 232 20.89 15.45 5.16
C PRO A 232 19.97 15.86 4.02
N ARG A 233 20.04 15.11 2.90
CA ARG A 233 19.04 15.21 1.82
C ARG A 233 17.72 14.60 2.30
N LEU A 234 16.95 15.39 3.04
CA LEU A 234 15.63 15.03 3.51
C LEU A 234 14.59 15.49 2.49
N LYS A 235 13.89 14.53 1.87
CA LYS A 235 12.69 14.84 1.10
C LYS A 235 11.50 14.92 2.05
N LEU A 236 11.25 16.13 2.58
CA LEU A 236 10.05 16.41 3.33
C LEU A 236 8.87 16.48 2.35
N LEU A 237 7.89 15.60 2.53
CA LEU A 237 6.66 15.68 1.75
C LEU A 237 5.90 16.98 2.11
N PRO A 238 5.21 17.63 1.17
CA PRO A 238 4.28 18.72 1.45
C PRO A 238 3.33 18.36 2.60
N PHE A 239 2.91 19.35 3.39
CA PHE A 239 2.10 19.13 4.58
C PHE A 239 0.91 18.23 4.27
N GLU A 240 0.23 18.43 3.15
CA GLU A 240 -0.93 17.67 2.70
C GLU A 240 -0.65 16.17 2.48
N GLU A 241 0.56 15.82 2.02
CA GLU A 241 0.96 14.44 1.73
C GLU A 241 1.57 13.71 2.93
N GLN A 242 1.89 14.44 4.01
CA GLN A 242 2.39 13.83 5.23
C GLN A 242 1.28 13.10 6.00
N ARG A 243 1.55 11.89 6.49
CA ARG A 243 0.66 11.21 7.45
C ARG A 243 0.56 12.04 8.73
N LYS A 244 -0.64 12.26 9.27
CA LYS A 244 -0.88 13.11 10.46
C LYS A 244 -0.64 12.37 11.78
N GLY A 245 0.61 11.97 11.98
CA GLY A 245 1.09 11.23 13.15
C GLY A 245 1.16 9.72 12.92
N LEU A 246 1.68 9.02 13.93
CA LEU A 246 1.91 7.58 13.89
C LEU A 246 1.55 7.01 15.26
N PHE A 247 0.61 6.07 15.31
CA PHE A 247 0.30 5.34 16.54
C PHE A 247 1.53 4.63 17.09
N TYR A 248 1.70 4.67 18.41
CA TYR A 248 2.84 4.07 19.09
C TYR A 248 2.71 2.55 19.27
N ILE A 249 3.75 1.82 18.86
CA ILE A 249 3.94 0.40 19.17
C ILE A 249 4.74 0.30 20.47
N PRO A 250 4.26 -0.39 21.52
CA PRO A 250 5.02 -0.56 22.76
C PRO A 250 6.39 -1.19 22.49
N ARG A 251 7.45 -0.58 23.04
CA ARG A 251 8.85 -0.99 22.79
C ARG A 251 9.15 -1.06 21.30
N ALA A 252 8.80 0.02 20.61
CA ALA A 252 8.65 0.08 19.16
C ALA A 252 9.78 -0.61 18.39
N ILE A 253 11.05 -0.29 18.70
CA ILE A 253 12.19 -0.84 17.99
C ILE A 253 12.35 -2.34 18.22
N ASN A 254 12.32 -2.80 19.48
CA ASN A 254 12.46 -4.22 19.79
C ASN A 254 11.32 -5.06 19.18
N THR A 255 10.09 -4.57 19.30
CA THR A 255 8.89 -5.21 18.74
C THR A 255 8.96 -5.28 17.21
N VAL A 256 9.34 -4.17 16.55
CA VAL A 256 9.52 -4.12 15.09
C VAL A 256 10.58 -5.12 14.66
N MET A 257 11.76 -5.14 15.30
CA MET A 257 12.83 -6.07 14.95
C MET A 257 12.42 -7.53 15.14
N ARG A 258 11.72 -7.88 16.24
CA ARG A 258 11.22 -9.24 16.45
C ARG A 258 10.25 -9.68 15.35
N LEU A 259 9.32 -8.79 14.97
CA LEU A 259 8.32 -9.07 13.94
C LEU A 259 8.92 -9.10 12.53
N VAL A 260 9.96 -8.31 12.25
CA VAL A 260 10.69 -8.41 11.00
C VAL A 260 11.49 -9.72 10.96
N ARG A 261 12.14 -10.11 12.06
CA ARG A 261 12.91 -11.36 12.17
C ARG A 261 12.03 -12.59 11.96
N SER A 262 10.78 -12.57 12.47
CA SER A 262 9.84 -13.66 12.23
C SER A 262 9.40 -13.81 10.78
N THR A 263 9.80 -12.92 9.87
CA THR A 263 9.52 -13.00 8.42
C THR A 263 10.70 -13.49 7.57
N GLU A 264 11.89 -13.71 8.15
CA GLU A 264 13.12 -14.06 7.41
C GLU A 264 12.98 -15.32 6.52
N THR A 265 12.20 -16.31 6.96
CA THR A 265 11.96 -17.56 6.21
C THR A 265 10.73 -17.51 5.30
N GLY A 266 10.01 -16.39 5.25
CA GLY A 266 8.71 -16.26 4.58
C GLY A 266 7.57 -16.70 5.50
N THR A 267 6.69 -15.76 5.83
CA THR A 267 5.60 -15.95 6.81
C THR A 267 4.27 -15.59 6.20
N THR A 268 3.28 -16.48 6.30
CA THR A 268 1.93 -16.20 5.80
C THR A 268 1.25 -15.08 6.58
N ARG A 269 0.14 -14.56 6.06
CA ARG A 269 -0.61 -13.50 6.72
C ARG A 269 -1.16 -13.95 8.07
N GLU A 270 -1.66 -15.16 8.15
CA GLU A 270 -2.22 -15.75 9.35
C GLU A 270 -1.14 -15.94 10.42
N GLU A 271 0.03 -16.48 10.04
CA GLU A 271 1.18 -16.64 10.95
C GLU A 271 1.72 -15.30 11.44
N MET A 272 1.72 -14.27 10.58
CA MET A 272 2.16 -12.93 10.96
C MET A 272 1.21 -12.29 11.97
N LEU A 273 -0.11 -12.47 11.80
CA LEU A 273 -1.09 -12.00 12.77
C LEU A 273 -0.99 -12.75 14.09
N GLU A 274 -0.65 -14.04 14.06
CA GLU A 274 -0.39 -14.84 15.28
C GLU A 274 0.88 -14.38 15.99
N ALA A 275 1.97 -14.13 15.26
CA ALA A 275 3.20 -13.59 15.85
C ALA A 275 2.99 -12.24 16.56
N ILE A 276 2.12 -11.38 16.02
CA ILE A 276 1.73 -10.12 16.68
C ILE A 276 0.87 -10.41 17.93
N ARG A 277 -0.04 -11.38 17.85
CA ARG A 277 -0.90 -11.79 18.97
C ARG A 277 -0.11 -12.41 20.12
N ASP A 278 0.95 -13.16 19.82
CA ASP A 278 1.85 -13.77 20.80
C ASP A 278 2.64 -12.71 21.58
N LEU A 279 3.09 -11.65 20.90
CA LEU A 279 3.77 -10.53 21.56
C LEU A 279 2.83 -9.69 22.42
N PHE A 280 1.54 -9.65 22.08
CA PHE A 280 0.53 -8.85 22.78
C PHE A 280 -0.78 -9.64 23.02
N PRO A 281 -0.79 -10.54 24.01
CA PRO A 281 -1.97 -11.33 24.34
C PRO A 281 -3.14 -10.42 24.72
N GLY A 282 -4.29 -10.59 24.05
CA GLY A 282 -5.50 -9.80 24.30
C GLY A 282 -5.77 -8.65 23.32
N LEU A 283 -4.93 -8.45 22.30
CA LEU A 283 -5.26 -7.54 21.19
C LEU A 283 -6.47 -8.06 20.39
N LYS A 284 -7.40 -7.14 20.06
CA LYS A 284 -8.48 -7.42 19.11
C LYS A 284 -7.91 -7.59 17.70
N ASN A 285 -8.58 -8.35 16.84
CA ASN A 285 -8.11 -8.60 15.46
C ASN A 285 -7.85 -7.30 14.67
N SER A 286 -8.65 -6.24 14.88
CA SER A 286 -8.43 -4.93 14.27
C SER A 286 -7.14 -4.24 14.72
N SER A 287 -6.66 -4.52 15.92
CA SER A 287 -5.38 -4.01 16.42
C SER A 287 -4.20 -4.71 15.75
N LEU A 288 -4.29 -6.03 15.53
CA LEU A 288 -3.26 -6.82 14.85
C LEU A 288 -3.01 -6.34 13.42
N GLU A 289 -4.08 -6.07 12.67
CA GLU A 289 -3.99 -5.57 11.29
C GLU A 289 -3.25 -4.23 11.18
N MET A 290 -3.34 -3.37 12.19
CA MET A 290 -2.63 -2.11 12.14
C MET A 290 -1.17 -2.21 12.58
N TYR A 291 -0.82 -3.17 13.43
CA TYR A 291 0.61 -3.49 13.64
C TYR A 291 1.22 -3.95 12.32
N LEU A 292 0.50 -4.80 11.57
CA LEU A 292 0.91 -5.22 10.23
C LEU A 292 0.99 -4.04 9.25
N SER A 293 0.02 -3.11 9.27
CA SER A 293 0.04 -1.90 8.45
C SER A 293 1.21 -0.96 8.80
N VAL A 294 1.50 -0.76 10.09
CA VAL A 294 2.65 0.06 10.52
C VAL A 294 3.95 -0.54 10.03
N LEU A 295 4.15 -1.86 10.14
CA LEU A 295 5.35 -2.55 9.66
C LEU A 295 5.50 -2.47 8.13
N ARG A 296 4.41 -2.72 7.37
CA ARG A 296 4.45 -2.81 5.91
C ARG A 296 4.37 -1.46 5.21
N THR A 297 3.44 -0.60 5.62
CA THR A 297 3.08 0.61 4.89
C THR A 297 3.79 1.84 5.43
N ASN A 298 3.91 1.97 6.76
CA ASN A 298 4.44 3.20 7.36
C ASN A 298 5.93 3.15 7.64
N LEU A 299 6.44 2.06 8.18
CA LEU A 299 7.87 1.84 8.35
C LEU A 299 8.47 1.20 7.09
N GLY A 300 7.68 0.43 6.35
CA GLY A 300 8.14 -0.25 5.14
C GLY A 300 9.26 -1.24 5.42
N VAL A 301 9.23 -1.93 6.56
CA VAL A 301 10.25 -2.87 7.03
C VAL A 301 9.93 -4.32 6.63
N ILE A 302 8.72 -4.60 6.18
CA ILE A 302 8.33 -5.90 5.61
C ILE A 302 7.66 -5.69 4.26
N GLU A 303 7.74 -6.67 3.39
CA GLU A 303 7.08 -6.69 2.09
C GLU A 303 6.44 -8.05 1.81
N PHE A 304 5.43 -8.07 0.93
CA PHE A 304 4.73 -9.30 0.57
C PHE A 304 5.22 -9.78 -0.81
N ARG A 305 5.88 -10.94 -0.86
CA ARG A 305 6.45 -11.55 -2.07
C ARG A 305 6.35 -13.08 -2.00
N ASP A 306 6.12 -13.73 -3.14
CA ASP A 306 5.91 -15.19 -3.24
C ASP A 306 4.88 -15.74 -2.26
N ASN A 307 3.77 -15.02 -2.11
CA ASN A 307 2.66 -15.36 -1.20
C ASN A 307 3.03 -15.39 0.30
N ALA A 308 4.11 -14.71 0.70
CA ALA A 308 4.56 -14.61 2.09
C ALA A 308 5.12 -13.22 2.42
N PHE A 309 5.05 -12.83 3.69
CA PHE A 309 5.77 -11.68 4.24
C PHE A 309 7.25 -12.02 4.41
N ARG A 310 8.11 -11.09 4.00
CA ARG A 310 9.56 -11.14 4.16
C ARG A 310 10.10 -9.76 4.58
N PRO A 311 11.31 -9.69 5.16
CA PRO A 311 11.95 -8.42 5.44
C PRO A 311 12.12 -7.63 4.13
N SER A 312 11.72 -6.37 4.13
CA SER A 312 12.09 -5.47 3.04
C SER A 312 13.58 -5.14 3.16
N ALA A 313 14.14 -4.46 2.15
CA ALA A 313 15.51 -3.93 2.26
C ALA A 313 15.73 -3.12 3.55
N ARG A 314 14.72 -2.35 3.99
CA ARG A 314 14.78 -1.55 5.22
C ARG A 314 14.64 -2.39 6.48
N GLY A 315 13.77 -3.39 6.46
CA GLY A 315 13.68 -4.34 7.58
C GLY A 315 14.98 -5.08 7.78
N GLN A 316 15.64 -5.46 6.68
CA GLN A 316 16.92 -6.13 6.74
C GLN A 316 18.00 -5.23 7.35
N GLN A 317 18.05 -3.94 7.00
CA GLN A 317 18.96 -2.97 7.64
C GLN A 317 18.81 -2.92 9.17
N LEU A 318 17.56 -2.92 9.67
CA LEU A 318 17.31 -2.97 11.12
C LEU A 318 17.79 -4.30 11.73
N LEU A 319 17.58 -5.43 11.04
CA LEU A 319 18.06 -6.73 11.51
C LEU A 319 19.58 -6.82 11.53
N ASP A 320 20.27 -6.09 10.66
CA ASP A 320 21.73 -6.09 10.54
C ASP A 320 22.43 -5.18 11.56
N GLY A 321 21.66 -4.42 12.34
CA GLY A 321 22.14 -3.51 13.37
C GLY A 321 22.45 -2.10 12.88
N GLU A 322 21.91 -1.68 11.73
CA GLU A 322 21.93 -0.25 11.36
C GLU A 322 21.12 0.58 12.36
N GLU A 323 21.57 1.80 12.65
CA GLU A 323 20.94 2.66 13.65
C GLU A 323 19.49 3.00 13.24
N PRO A 324 18.49 2.81 14.14
CA PRO A 324 17.10 3.14 13.81
C PRO A 324 16.89 4.59 13.40
N SER A 325 17.67 5.53 13.96
CA SER A 325 17.67 6.95 13.57
C SER A 325 18.19 7.20 12.16
N GLU A 326 18.96 6.28 11.56
CA GLU A 326 19.41 6.38 10.17
C GLU A 326 18.43 5.70 9.23
N VAL A 327 17.90 4.54 9.64
CA VAL A 327 17.02 3.70 8.83
C VAL A 327 15.59 4.24 8.74
N LEU A 328 15.04 4.71 9.87
CA LEU A 328 13.63 5.11 9.98
C LEU A 328 13.42 6.62 9.88
N ALA A 329 14.38 7.46 10.28
CA ALA A 329 14.21 8.91 10.23
C ALA A 329 13.92 9.48 8.82
N PRO A 330 14.50 8.98 7.71
CA PRO A 330 14.14 9.48 6.37
C PRO A 330 12.64 9.38 6.09
N ILE A 331 11.97 8.34 6.60
CA ILE A 331 10.53 8.16 6.46
C ILE A 331 9.76 8.89 7.54
N LEU A 332 10.14 8.72 8.81
CA LEU A 332 9.39 9.29 9.92
C LEU A 332 9.43 10.83 9.87
N VAL A 333 10.60 11.41 9.65
CA VAL A 333 10.78 12.87 9.52
C VAL A 333 10.24 13.36 8.17
N GLY A 334 10.47 12.62 7.09
CA GLY A 334 10.09 13.06 5.73
C GLY A 334 8.59 12.94 5.43
N GLN A 335 7.93 11.89 5.93
CA GLN A 335 6.59 11.47 5.48
C GLN A 335 5.52 11.53 6.57
N ILE A 336 5.90 11.67 7.85
CA ILE A 336 4.94 11.71 8.96
C ILE A 336 5.02 13.06 9.66
N PHE A 337 3.92 13.80 9.59
CA PHE A 337 3.73 15.08 10.25
C PHE A 337 3.84 14.91 11.77
N GLY A 338 4.59 15.81 12.39
CA GLY A 338 4.91 15.79 13.81
C GLY A 338 6.39 15.54 14.06
N PHE A 339 7.04 14.64 13.32
CA PHE A 339 8.46 14.32 13.54
C PHE A 339 9.38 15.48 13.15
N ALA A 340 9.24 16.00 11.92
CA ALA A 340 9.96 17.21 11.48
C ALA A 340 9.69 18.41 12.40
N GLN A 341 8.45 18.54 12.88
CA GLN A 341 8.04 19.60 13.79
C GLN A 341 8.68 19.48 15.17
N VAL A 342 8.78 18.27 15.73
CA VAL A 342 9.52 18.03 16.99
C VAL A 342 10.97 18.47 16.83
N LEU A 343 11.63 18.08 15.74
CA LEU A 343 13.01 18.48 15.48
C LEU A 343 13.14 20.00 15.33
N TRP A 344 12.22 20.63 14.60
CA TRP A 344 12.18 22.08 14.40
C TRP A 344 11.99 22.85 15.71
N ILE A 345 11.08 22.41 16.56
CA ILE A 345 10.78 23.04 17.86
C ILE A 345 12.01 23.02 18.78
N LEU A 346 12.84 21.99 18.67
CA LEU A 346 13.99 21.76 19.55
C LEU A 346 15.33 22.26 19.00
N LYS A 347 15.45 22.48 17.67
CA LYS A 347 16.74 22.79 17.00
C LYS A 347 17.50 23.98 17.59
N ASP A 348 16.77 25.02 18.03
CA ASP A 348 17.35 26.25 18.58
C ASP A 348 17.22 26.32 20.11
N LYS A 349 16.93 25.19 20.77
CA LYS A 349 16.69 25.11 22.22
C LYS A 349 17.61 24.10 22.90
N PRO A 350 18.90 24.42 23.10
CA PRO A 350 19.88 23.50 23.67
C PRO A 350 19.55 23.08 25.12
N GLY A 351 18.76 23.89 25.86
CA GLY A 351 18.26 23.54 27.19
C GLY A 351 16.99 22.66 27.20
N GLY A 352 16.45 22.32 26.04
CA GLY A 352 15.24 21.49 25.88
C GLY A 352 13.95 22.14 26.35
N LEU A 353 12.84 21.45 26.09
CA LEU A 353 11.48 21.84 26.51
C LEU A 353 10.82 20.73 27.30
N VAL A 354 9.92 21.08 28.22
CA VAL A 354 9.12 20.02 28.87
C VAL A 354 8.12 19.46 27.86
N ARG A 355 7.76 18.18 28.05
CA ARG A 355 6.90 17.43 27.13
C ARG A 355 5.59 18.14 26.80
N SER A 356 4.95 18.77 27.78
CA SER A 356 3.71 19.53 27.58
C SER A 356 3.89 20.72 26.63
N GLU A 357 5.00 21.47 26.71
CA GLU A 357 5.27 22.61 25.83
C GLU A 357 5.44 22.17 24.37
N ILE A 358 6.06 21.02 24.12
CA ILE A 358 6.23 20.47 22.77
C ILE A 358 4.87 20.03 22.21
N VAL A 359 4.07 19.34 23.03
CA VAL A 359 2.72 18.91 22.66
C VAL A 359 1.82 20.11 22.35
N GLU A 360 1.83 21.15 23.18
CA GLU A 360 1.07 22.39 22.93
C GLU A 360 1.47 23.04 21.60
N ARG A 361 2.77 23.15 21.31
CA ARG A 361 3.25 23.69 20.03
C ARG A 361 2.82 22.85 18.83
N LEU A 362 2.89 21.52 18.96
CA LEU A 362 2.42 20.58 17.93
C LEU A 362 0.91 20.71 17.69
N LEU A 363 0.11 20.90 18.75
CA LEU A 363 -1.33 21.15 18.65
C LEU A 363 -1.64 22.48 17.97
N THR A 364 -0.83 23.52 18.18
CA THR A 364 -0.93 24.78 17.44
C THR A 364 -0.65 24.59 15.95
N TRP A 365 0.33 23.75 15.60
CA TRP A 365 0.65 23.46 14.20
C TRP A 365 -0.41 22.59 13.51
N TYR A 366 -1.12 21.74 14.25
CA TYR A 366 -2.24 20.96 13.71
C TYR A 366 -3.43 20.88 14.69
N PRO A 367 -4.31 21.90 14.68
CA PRO A 367 -5.43 22.00 15.63
C PRO A 367 -6.47 20.86 15.52
N ARG A 368 -6.42 20.05 14.46
CA ARG A 368 -7.28 18.87 14.28
C ARG A 368 -6.90 17.68 15.17
N TRP A 369 -5.70 17.68 15.77
CA TRP A 369 -5.41 16.77 16.88
C TRP A 369 -6.19 17.23 18.12
N THR A 370 -7.41 16.69 18.29
CA THR A 370 -8.32 17.05 19.39
C THR A 370 -7.88 16.53 20.75
N THR A 371 -6.84 15.69 20.80
CA THR A 371 -6.26 15.14 22.03
C THR A 371 -4.73 15.15 21.96
N PRO A 372 -4.02 15.19 23.10
CA PRO A 372 -2.56 15.14 23.11
C PRO A 372 -2.00 13.76 22.77
N ARG A 373 -2.84 12.76 22.43
CA ARG A 373 -2.41 11.37 22.23
C ARG A 373 -1.44 11.22 21.05
N VAL A 374 -1.79 11.75 19.88
CA VAL A 374 -0.95 11.64 18.68
C VAL A 374 0.37 12.42 18.82
N PRO A 375 0.39 13.67 19.30
CA PRO A 375 1.62 14.36 19.65
C PRO A 375 2.52 13.56 20.61
N ASN A 376 1.92 12.92 21.61
CA ASN A 376 2.65 12.07 22.54
C ASN A 376 3.22 10.82 21.88
N ASP A 377 2.48 10.16 21.00
CA ASP A 377 2.96 8.98 20.27
C ASP A 377 4.13 9.33 19.35
N VAL A 378 4.07 10.47 18.64
CA VAL A 378 5.17 10.99 17.81
C VAL A 378 6.42 11.26 18.65
N LEU A 379 6.26 11.87 19.82
CA LEU A 379 7.38 12.18 20.71
C LEU A 379 8.00 10.91 21.31
N THR A 380 7.16 9.93 21.70
CA THR A 380 7.64 8.62 22.19
C THR A 380 8.38 7.87 21.09
N TRP A 381 7.87 7.86 19.85
CA TRP A 381 8.58 7.30 18.70
C TRP A 381 9.93 8.00 18.47
N SER A 382 9.95 9.34 18.51
CA SER A 382 11.17 10.12 18.31
C SER A 382 12.25 9.79 19.36
N LYS A 383 11.84 9.50 20.59
CA LYS A 383 12.74 9.02 21.67
C LYS A 383 13.27 7.61 21.38
N GLU A 384 12.37 6.69 21.05
CA GLU A 384 12.69 5.26 20.83
C GLU A 384 13.61 5.03 19.62
N ILE A 385 13.48 5.82 18.56
CA ILE A 385 14.37 5.73 17.40
C ILE A 385 15.67 6.53 17.60
N GLY A 386 15.83 7.25 18.72
CA GLY A 386 17.05 7.98 19.06
C GLY A 386 17.19 9.38 18.45
N LEU A 387 16.11 10.04 18.01
CA LEU A 387 16.15 11.44 17.54
C LEU A 387 16.08 12.47 18.68
N VAL A 388 15.45 12.12 19.81
CA VAL A 388 15.37 12.96 21.00
C VAL A 388 15.68 12.16 22.26
N GLU A 389 16.12 12.84 23.32
CA GLU A 389 16.33 12.25 24.64
C GLU A 389 15.72 13.11 25.74
N GLU A 390 15.31 12.48 26.84
CA GLU A 390 14.74 13.16 28.01
C GLU A 390 15.83 13.40 29.07
N ILE A 391 15.85 14.61 29.64
CA ILE A 391 16.91 15.14 30.48
C ILE A 391 16.33 15.79 31.75
N GLY A 392 17.09 15.74 32.85
CA GLY A 392 16.70 16.38 34.11
C GLY A 392 15.81 15.50 35.02
N GLY A 393 15.77 15.86 36.30
CA GLY A 393 15.07 15.11 37.36
C GLY A 393 13.55 15.35 37.37
N ALA A 394 13.08 16.26 38.25
CA ALA A 394 11.65 16.50 38.44
C ALA A 394 10.95 17.12 37.21
N ASP A 395 11.64 17.99 36.47
CA ASP A 395 11.14 18.61 35.23
C ASP A 395 11.80 17.95 34.02
N LYS A 396 11.33 16.76 33.63
CA LYS A 396 11.83 16.05 32.44
C LYS A 396 11.70 16.94 31.19
N ARG A 397 12.84 17.35 30.64
CA ARG A 397 12.95 18.15 29.41
C ARG A 397 13.40 17.27 28.27
N VAL A 398 12.95 17.54 27.05
CA VAL A 398 13.33 16.82 25.84
C VAL A 398 14.34 17.67 25.07
N ILE A 399 15.47 17.07 24.67
CA ILE A 399 16.48 17.69 23.79
C ILE A 399 16.71 16.83 22.54
N LEU A 400 17.33 17.42 21.53
CA LEU A 400 17.82 16.67 20.37
C LEU A 400 19.07 15.88 20.72
N THR A 401 19.12 14.64 20.25
CA THR A 401 20.36 13.85 20.20
C THR A 401 21.24 14.32 19.04
N GLU A 402 22.46 13.80 18.92
CA GLU A 402 23.32 14.04 17.75
C GLU A 402 22.64 13.65 16.41
N PRO A 403 22.01 12.46 16.25
CA PRO A 403 21.17 12.16 15.09
C PRO A 403 19.99 13.11 14.90
N GLY A 404 19.33 13.52 15.98
CA GLY A 404 18.23 14.49 15.94
C GLY A 404 18.66 15.83 15.37
N SER A 405 19.79 16.36 15.84
CA SER A 405 20.41 17.60 15.36
C SER A 405 20.85 17.48 13.90
N TYR A 406 21.40 16.33 13.50
CA TYR A 406 21.74 16.05 12.11
C TYR A 406 20.50 16.15 11.20
N TRP A 407 19.41 15.44 11.52
CA TRP A 407 18.16 15.50 10.74
C TRP A 407 17.48 16.87 10.80
N ALA A 408 17.56 17.57 11.93
CA ALA A 408 17.05 18.94 12.07
C ALA A 408 17.79 19.92 11.15
N SER A 409 19.09 19.73 10.92
CA SER A 409 19.89 20.58 10.04
C SER A 409 19.49 20.49 8.56
N GLY A 410 18.82 19.41 8.16
CA GLY A 410 18.29 19.22 6.80
C GLY A 410 16.86 19.71 6.61
N LEU A 411 16.23 20.29 7.65
CA LEU A 411 14.86 20.81 7.53
C LEU A 411 14.85 22.14 6.76
N PRO A 412 13.82 22.37 5.93
CA PRO A 412 13.67 23.60 5.18
C PRO A 412 13.48 24.80 6.11
N ALA A 413 14.13 25.93 5.81
CA ALA A 413 14.08 27.13 6.64
C ALA A 413 12.68 27.77 6.75
N ASP A 414 11.77 27.40 5.85
CA ASP A 414 10.37 27.81 5.79
C ASP A 414 9.40 26.71 6.29
N LEU A 415 9.87 25.76 7.11
CA LEU A 415 9.05 24.68 7.67
C LEU A 415 7.78 25.20 8.36
N GLU A 416 7.89 26.26 9.16
CA GLU A 416 6.77 26.80 9.95
C GLU A 416 5.72 27.52 9.08
N THR A 417 6.10 28.02 7.90
CA THR A 417 5.19 28.77 7.01
C THR A 417 4.58 27.90 5.91
N LYS A 418 5.33 26.95 5.33
CA LYS A 418 4.83 26.03 4.29
C LYS A 418 4.33 24.70 4.83
N TRP A 419 4.78 24.30 6.02
CA TRP A 419 4.39 23.06 6.69
C TRP A 419 3.80 23.32 8.10
N GLY A 420 3.30 24.53 8.32
CA GLY A 420 2.52 24.98 9.48
C GLY A 420 1.15 25.55 9.10
N PRO A 421 0.35 26.07 10.05
CA PRO A 421 -1.10 26.20 9.95
C PRO A 421 -1.63 27.39 9.11
N THR A 422 -1.00 27.71 7.97
CA THR A 422 -1.37 28.88 7.15
C THR A 422 -1.66 28.56 5.68
N SER A 423 -2.33 27.44 5.43
CA SER A 423 -3.08 27.18 4.19
C SER A 423 -4.54 26.78 4.49
N ILE A 424 -5.09 27.28 5.59
CA ILE A 424 -6.54 27.29 5.87
C ILE A 424 -7.10 28.65 5.44
N ILE A 425 -7.12 28.98 4.15
CA ILE A 425 -7.96 30.06 3.60
C ILE A 425 -8.47 29.67 2.21
N ASP A 426 -9.80 29.75 2.07
CA ASP A 426 -10.68 29.68 0.89
C ASP A 426 -11.10 28.31 0.34
N ASP A 427 -12.10 27.73 1.01
CA ASP A 427 -13.34 27.34 0.33
C ASP A 427 -14.48 28.18 0.98
N PRO A 428 -15.46 28.71 0.23
CA PRO A 428 -16.37 29.74 0.73
C PRO A 428 -17.22 29.25 1.90
N SER A 429 -17.39 30.14 2.87
CA SER A 429 -18.34 30.00 3.99
C SER A 429 -19.74 29.60 3.49
N PRO A 430 -20.52 28.86 4.30
CA PRO A 430 -21.77 28.23 3.92
C PRO A 430 -22.81 29.31 3.61
N ALA A 431 -23.64 29.06 2.58
CA ALA A 431 -24.96 29.66 2.56
C ALA A 431 -25.65 29.33 3.90
N GLU A 432 -26.09 30.37 4.61
CA GLU A 432 -26.73 30.30 5.91
C GLU A 432 -27.87 29.28 5.89
N GLY A 433 -27.71 28.26 6.73
CA GLY A 433 -28.61 27.13 6.83
C GLY A 433 -28.04 26.13 7.83
N THR A 434 -27.73 26.60 9.04
CA THR A 434 -27.27 25.77 10.14
C THR A 434 -28.35 24.72 10.45
N VAL A 435 -28.19 23.51 9.92
CA VAL A 435 -28.83 22.34 10.53
C VAL A 435 -27.80 21.70 11.43
N ILE A 436 -27.92 21.98 12.73
CA ILE A 436 -27.39 21.11 13.77
C ILE A 436 -28.02 19.73 13.51
N ILE A 437 -27.23 18.70 13.19
CA ILE A 437 -27.77 17.33 13.14
C ILE A 437 -26.96 16.41 14.06
N PRO A 438 -27.62 15.69 14.98
CA PRO A 438 -26.97 14.90 16.02
C PRO A 438 -26.30 13.65 15.43
N GLY A 439 -25.43 13.03 16.23
CA GLY A 439 -24.96 11.68 15.97
C GLY A 439 -26.12 10.70 15.68
N PRO A 440 -25.86 9.60 14.96
CA PRO A 440 -26.90 8.74 14.42
C PRO A 440 -27.82 8.25 15.53
N THR A 441 -29.10 8.61 15.45
CA THR A 441 -30.17 8.01 16.24
C THR A 441 -30.29 6.55 15.80
N LEU A 442 -29.81 5.62 16.62
CA LEU A 442 -30.22 4.23 16.55
C LEU A 442 -31.75 4.17 16.67
N GLY A 443 -32.49 4.00 15.56
CA GLY A 443 -33.92 3.69 15.62
C GLY A 443 -34.83 4.03 14.42
N ALA A 444 -34.45 4.84 13.43
CA ALA A 444 -35.36 5.18 12.32
C ALA A 444 -35.15 4.26 11.09
N GLY A 445 -36.09 3.34 10.84
CA GLY A 445 -36.06 2.44 9.67
C GLY A 445 -36.40 3.14 8.35
N LEU A 446 -36.04 2.50 7.22
CA LEU A 446 -36.37 2.94 5.86
C LEU A 446 -37.87 3.23 5.73
N ARG A 447 -38.25 4.34 5.11
CA ARG A 447 -39.64 4.62 4.70
C ARG A 447 -39.91 3.99 3.33
N PRO A 448 -40.65 2.86 3.23
CA PRO A 448 -40.84 2.19 1.94
C PRO A 448 -41.85 2.92 1.07
N ALA A 449 -41.59 2.97 -0.24
CA ALA A 449 -42.56 3.44 -1.22
C ALA A 449 -43.68 2.40 -1.42
N PRO A 450 -44.97 2.80 -1.39
CA PRO A 450 -46.06 1.88 -1.70
C PRO A 450 -45.89 1.30 -3.10
N PHE A 451 -45.93 -0.03 -3.24
CA PHE A 451 -45.79 -0.68 -4.54
C PHE A 451 -46.82 -0.18 -5.56
N GLU A 452 -48.01 0.17 -5.11
CA GLU A 452 -49.06 0.68 -6.00
C GLU A 452 -48.66 1.96 -6.74
N LYS A 453 -47.98 2.88 -6.07
CA LYS A 453 -47.44 4.09 -6.72
C LYS A 453 -46.35 3.75 -7.72
N ILE A 454 -45.49 2.77 -7.42
CA ILE A 454 -44.44 2.30 -8.35
C ILE A 454 -45.09 1.67 -9.58
N ARG A 455 -46.09 0.81 -9.37
CA ARG A 455 -46.85 0.15 -10.43
C ARG A 455 -47.50 1.17 -11.36
N GLU A 456 -48.17 2.17 -10.80
CA GLU A 456 -48.79 3.26 -11.56
C GLU A 456 -47.77 3.99 -12.44
N ARG A 457 -46.55 4.24 -11.95
CA ARG A 457 -45.48 4.84 -12.76
C ARG A 457 -45.08 3.97 -13.94
N PHE A 458 -44.88 2.66 -13.74
CA PHE A 458 -44.58 1.73 -14.85
C PHE A 458 -45.71 1.63 -15.89
N GLN A 459 -46.96 1.93 -15.50
CA GLN A 459 -48.11 1.89 -16.39
C GLN A 459 -48.36 3.20 -17.15
N ASN A 460 -48.08 4.33 -16.51
CA ASN A 460 -48.50 5.65 -17.00
C ASN A 460 -47.34 6.53 -17.50
N ASP A 461 -46.11 6.34 -17.01
CA ASP A 461 -44.95 7.09 -17.49
C ASP A 461 -44.52 6.59 -18.87
N LYS A 462 -44.39 7.50 -19.84
CA LYS A 462 -44.10 7.17 -21.25
C LYS A 462 -42.76 6.43 -21.42
N GLU A 463 -41.73 6.81 -20.66
CA GLU A 463 -40.40 6.21 -20.74
C GLU A 463 -40.40 4.82 -20.08
N LEU A 464 -41.03 4.70 -18.91
CA LEU A 464 -41.13 3.42 -18.19
C LEU A 464 -42.03 2.42 -18.91
N LYS A 465 -43.13 2.88 -19.51
CA LYS A 465 -44.00 2.09 -20.40
C LYS A 465 -43.22 1.45 -21.55
N GLY A 466 -42.15 2.11 -21.99
CA GLY A 466 -41.31 1.65 -23.10
C GLY A 466 -40.51 0.39 -22.76
N LEU A 467 -40.37 0.05 -21.48
CA LEU A 467 -39.75 -1.19 -21.04
C LEU A 467 -40.73 -2.37 -21.13
N VAL A 468 -40.28 -3.46 -21.74
CA VAL A 468 -41.09 -4.66 -21.97
C VAL A 468 -40.93 -5.61 -20.80
N TYR A 469 -41.62 -5.30 -19.69
CA TYR A 469 -41.68 -6.16 -18.51
C TYR A 469 -43.13 -6.37 -18.05
N PRO A 470 -43.55 -7.62 -17.77
CA PRO A 470 -44.84 -7.88 -17.15
C PRO A 470 -44.95 -7.21 -15.78
N THR A 471 -46.14 -6.68 -15.43
CA THR A 471 -46.38 -6.09 -14.11
C THR A 471 -46.12 -7.06 -12.96
N SER A 472 -46.39 -8.36 -13.18
CA SER A 472 -46.07 -9.42 -12.23
C SER A 472 -44.57 -9.53 -11.96
N PHE A 473 -43.74 -9.36 -12.98
CA PHE A 473 -42.29 -9.38 -12.82
C PHE A 473 -41.80 -8.19 -12.00
N VAL A 474 -42.30 -6.98 -12.29
CA VAL A 474 -41.97 -5.77 -11.49
C VAL A 474 -42.36 -5.95 -10.03
N HIS A 475 -43.48 -6.64 -9.75
CA HIS A 475 -43.89 -6.97 -8.38
C HIS A 475 -42.97 -7.97 -7.69
N LEU A 476 -42.54 -9.03 -8.39
CA LEU A 476 -41.58 -10.00 -7.84
C LEU A 476 -40.21 -9.34 -7.58
N PHE A 477 -39.77 -8.48 -8.50
CA PHE A 477 -38.53 -7.71 -8.36
C PHE A 477 -38.57 -6.78 -7.14
N ASP A 478 -39.70 -6.08 -6.98
CA ASP A 478 -39.97 -5.24 -5.81
C ASP A 478 -39.93 -6.04 -4.49
N ALA A 479 -40.61 -7.19 -4.46
CA ALA A 479 -40.64 -8.06 -3.31
C ALA A 479 -39.24 -8.59 -2.97
N ALA A 480 -38.45 -9.02 -3.95
CA ALA A 480 -37.08 -9.50 -3.74
C ALA A 480 -36.17 -8.44 -3.11
N LEU A 481 -36.28 -7.18 -3.56
CA LEU A 481 -35.54 -6.04 -3.00
C LEU A 481 -35.99 -5.64 -1.59
N ARG A 482 -37.13 -6.15 -1.11
CA ARG A 482 -37.75 -5.76 0.16
C ARG A 482 -37.95 -6.89 1.15
N ALA A 483 -37.79 -8.14 0.73
CA ALA A 483 -38.08 -9.32 1.53
C ALA A 483 -37.22 -9.40 2.81
N LEU A 484 -35.98 -8.89 2.77
CA LEU A 484 -35.04 -8.99 3.87
C LEU A 484 -34.60 -7.59 4.33
N ASP A 485 -34.81 -7.28 5.61
CA ASP A 485 -34.34 -6.01 6.19
C ASP A 485 -32.81 -5.99 6.19
N GLY A 486 -32.23 -4.92 5.64
CA GLY A 486 -30.79 -4.75 5.50
C GLY A 486 -30.09 -5.67 4.47
N LYS A 487 -30.79 -6.57 3.77
CA LYS A 487 -30.21 -7.43 2.71
C LYS A 487 -31.01 -7.30 1.42
N ARG A 488 -30.74 -6.22 0.67
CA ARG A 488 -31.48 -5.82 -0.53
C ARG A 488 -30.62 -6.01 -1.78
N PHE A 489 -30.29 -7.26 -2.11
CA PHE A 489 -29.39 -7.57 -3.22
C PHE A 489 -30.07 -8.48 -4.24
N VAL A 490 -30.12 -8.04 -5.49
CA VAL A 490 -30.73 -8.76 -6.61
C VAL A 490 -29.77 -8.85 -7.79
N LEU A 491 -29.73 -10.00 -8.45
CA LEU A 491 -29.04 -10.23 -9.72
C LEU A 491 -30.05 -10.37 -10.86
N LEU A 492 -29.81 -9.64 -11.95
CA LEU A 492 -30.55 -9.72 -13.21
C LEU A 492 -29.64 -10.36 -14.25
N ALA A 493 -29.84 -11.63 -14.56
CA ALA A 493 -29.03 -12.38 -15.52
C ALA A 493 -29.82 -12.64 -16.80
N GLY A 494 -29.23 -12.37 -17.96
CA GLY A 494 -29.92 -12.63 -19.22
C GLY A 494 -29.19 -12.10 -20.42
N LEU A 495 -29.85 -12.13 -21.57
CA LEU A 495 -29.28 -11.68 -22.85
C LEU A 495 -28.92 -10.20 -22.83
N SER A 496 -27.88 -9.83 -23.58
CA SER A 496 -27.58 -8.42 -23.81
C SER A 496 -28.71 -7.74 -24.60
N GLY A 497 -29.08 -6.54 -24.16
CA GLY A 497 -30.11 -5.73 -24.83
C GLY A 497 -31.57 -6.07 -24.46
N THR A 498 -31.82 -6.83 -23.39
CA THR A 498 -33.17 -7.04 -22.81
C THR A 498 -33.61 -5.93 -21.85
N GLY A 499 -32.72 -4.98 -21.53
CA GLY A 499 -33.04 -3.81 -20.70
C GLY A 499 -32.87 -4.02 -19.20
N LYS A 500 -31.94 -4.89 -18.77
CA LYS A 500 -31.66 -5.21 -17.36
C LYS A 500 -31.27 -3.96 -16.55
N THR A 501 -30.27 -3.23 -17.05
CA THR A 501 -29.79 -1.96 -16.46
C THR A 501 -30.88 -0.89 -16.54
N SER A 502 -31.62 -0.84 -17.65
CA SER A 502 -32.76 0.06 -17.81
C SER A 502 -33.87 -0.21 -16.79
N LEU A 503 -34.13 -1.48 -16.44
CA LEU A 503 -35.10 -1.84 -15.40
C LEU A 503 -34.64 -1.36 -14.02
N ALA A 504 -33.37 -1.56 -13.67
CA ALA A 504 -32.81 -1.11 -12.40
C ALA A 504 -32.99 0.41 -12.23
N ARG A 505 -32.61 1.17 -13.27
CA ARG A 505 -32.77 2.64 -13.33
C ARG A 505 -34.23 3.07 -13.26
N ALA A 506 -35.09 2.43 -14.06
CA ALA A 506 -36.53 2.69 -14.10
C ALA A 506 -37.21 2.44 -12.75
N TYR A 507 -36.86 1.34 -12.09
CA TYR A 507 -37.40 0.99 -10.79
C TYR A 507 -36.94 1.99 -9.72
N ALA A 508 -35.65 2.34 -9.67
CA ALA A 508 -35.14 3.36 -8.77
C ALA A 508 -35.82 4.72 -8.99
N ARG A 509 -35.99 5.14 -10.25
CA ARG A 509 -36.73 6.35 -10.62
C ARG A 509 -38.17 6.32 -10.11
N ALA A 510 -38.93 5.26 -10.43
CA ALA A 510 -40.31 5.11 -10.00
C ALA A 510 -40.45 5.08 -8.47
N TYR A 511 -39.51 4.44 -7.77
CA TYR A 511 -39.48 4.38 -6.31
C TYR A 511 -39.24 5.76 -5.69
N CYS A 512 -38.26 6.51 -6.19
CA CYS A 512 -37.94 7.85 -5.70
C CYS A 512 -39.08 8.83 -5.97
N GLU A 513 -39.63 8.82 -7.19
CA GLU A 513 -40.78 9.67 -7.56
C GLU A 513 -42.03 9.35 -6.73
N ALA A 514 -42.26 8.08 -6.36
CA ALA A 514 -43.35 7.69 -5.48
C ALA A 514 -43.23 8.27 -4.05
N LEU A 515 -42.01 8.63 -3.64
CA LEU A 515 -41.67 9.29 -2.39
C LEU A 515 -41.39 10.79 -2.56
N GLU A 516 -41.60 11.34 -3.77
CA GLU A 516 -41.33 12.76 -4.08
C GLU A 516 -39.83 13.14 -3.90
N LEU A 517 -38.94 12.19 -4.15
CA LEU A 517 -37.48 12.36 -4.11
C LEU A 517 -36.91 12.56 -5.52
N ASN A 518 -35.80 13.27 -5.62
CA ASN A 518 -35.05 13.42 -6.87
C ASN A 518 -34.25 12.14 -7.18
N PRO A 519 -34.56 11.37 -8.25
CA PRO A 519 -33.87 10.12 -8.54
C PRO A 519 -32.35 10.23 -8.69
N ALA A 520 -31.85 11.37 -9.18
CA ALA A 520 -30.41 11.59 -9.38
C ALA A 520 -29.60 11.56 -8.08
N ASP A 521 -30.22 11.91 -6.95
CA ASP A 521 -29.55 11.91 -5.64
C ASP A 521 -29.54 10.53 -4.97
N HIS A 522 -30.31 9.59 -5.52
CA HIS A 522 -30.61 8.31 -4.91
C HIS A 522 -30.21 7.11 -5.79
N TYR A 523 -29.64 7.32 -6.97
CA TYR A 523 -29.24 6.25 -7.89
C TYR A 523 -27.80 6.46 -8.37
N CYS A 524 -26.99 5.40 -8.31
CA CYS A 524 -25.67 5.34 -8.93
C CYS A 524 -25.56 4.07 -9.78
N GLU A 525 -25.05 4.21 -11.00
CA GLU A 525 -24.81 3.11 -11.93
C GLU A 525 -23.32 3.01 -12.21
N VAL A 526 -22.76 1.83 -12.00
CA VAL A 526 -21.32 1.59 -12.09
C VAL A 526 -21.06 0.47 -13.07
N SER A 527 -20.36 0.76 -14.16
CA SER A 527 -19.87 -0.27 -15.08
C SER A 527 -18.64 -0.94 -14.50
N VAL A 528 -18.77 -2.23 -14.18
CA VAL A 528 -17.65 -3.04 -13.68
C VAL A 528 -16.61 -3.18 -14.77
N ARG A 529 -15.33 -3.11 -14.41
CA ARG A 529 -14.20 -3.27 -15.33
C ARG A 529 -13.48 -4.60 -15.11
N PRO A 530 -12.92 -5.22 -16.17
CA PRO A 530 -12.32 -6.55 -16.07
C PRO A 530 -11.04 -6.60 -15.21
N ASP A 531 -10.38 -5.45 -15.02
CA ASP A 531 -9.17 -5.30 -14.21
C ASP A 531 -9.43 -5.22 -12.69
N TRP A 532 -10.70 -5.20 -12.27
CA TRP A 532 -11.04 -5.11 -10.86
C TRP A 532 -10.68 -6.39 -10.09
N THR A 533 -9.63 -6.30 -9.27
CA THR A 533 -9.16 -7.40 -8.40
C THR A 533 -9.41 -7.17 -6.92
N ASP A 534 -9.88 -5.98 -6.55
CA ASP A 534 -10.10 -5.56 -5.17
C ASP A 534 -11.22 -4.49 -5.12
N PRO A 535 -11.65 -4.06 -3.92
CA PRO A 535 -12.80 -3.15 -3.79
C PRO A 535 -12.59 -1.71 -4.25
N THR A 536 -11.40 -1.34 -4.71
CA THR A 536 -11.07 0.06 -5.04
C THR A 536 -11.96 0.67 -6.12
N GLY A 537 -12.44 -0.16 -7.06
CA GLY A 537 -13.39 0.26 -8.10
C GLY A 537 -14.75 0.72 -7.56
N LEU A 538 -15.14 0.32 -6.35
CA LEU A 538 -16.40 0.69 -5.69
C LEU A 538 -16.23 1.55 -4.44
N LEU A 539 -15.12 1.40 -3.75
CA LEU A 539 -14.88 2.06 -2.47
C LEU A 539 -13.81 3.14 -2.59
N GLY A 540 -13.28 3.37 -3.79
CA GLY A 540 -12.21 4.32 -4.01
C GLY A 540 -10.86 3.80 -3.52
N TYR A 541 -9.84 4.61 -3.76
CA TYR A 541 -8.49 4.33 -3.34
C TYR A 541 -7.77 5.62 -3.00
N TYR A 542 -6.78 5.51 -2.13
CA TYR A 542 -5.90 6.62 -1.86
C TYR A 542 -4.90 6.75 -3.00
N ASN A 543 -4.89 7.89 -3.70
CA ASN A 543 -3.93 8.17 -4.77
C ASN A 543 -2.78 9.05 -4.23
N PRO A 544 -1.59 8.47 -3.99
CA PRO A 544 -0.45 9.22 -3.46
C PRO A 544 0.39 9.90 -4.55
N ILE A 545 0.08 9.71 -5.84
CA ILE A 545 0.90 10.15 -6.98
C ILE A 545 0.32 11.43 -7.63
N SER A 546 -0.95 11.76 -7.37
CA SER A 546 -1.58 12.99 -7.87
C SER A 546 -0.97 14.24 -7.21
N ALA A 547 -0.87 15.34 -7.96
CA ALA A 547 -0.29 16.62 -7.52
C ALA A 547 -0.94 17.21 -6.23
N LYS A 548 -2.11 16.70 -5.86
CA LYS A 548 -2.71 16.76 -4.52
C LYS A 548 -3.12 15.33 -4.16
N PRO A 549 -2.50 14.67 -3.16
CA PRO A 549 -2.95 13.36 -2.72
C PRO A 549 -4.37 13.47 -2.21
N ARG A 550 -5.22 12.59 -2.72
CA ARG A 550 -6.62 12.55 -2.36
C ARG A 550 -7.09 11.11 -2.33
N PHE A 551 -8.01 10.83 -1.43
CA PHE A 551 -8.89 9.69 -1.57
C PHE A 551 -9.74 9.93 -2.82
N GLU A 552 -9.51 9.12 -3.85
CA GLU A 552 -10.35 9.14 -5.04
C GLU A 552 -11.61 8.36 -4.70
N GLU A 553 -12.60 9.08 -4.16
CA GLU A 553 -13.95 8.57 -3.99
C GLU A 553 -14.51 8.15 -5.35
N THR A 554 -15.31 7.08 -5.33
CA THR A 554 -16.10 6.69 -6.49
C THR A 554 -17.54 7.12 -6.25
N GLU A 555 -18.29 7.31 -7.33
CA GLU A 555 -19.72 7.63 -7.25
C GLU A 555 -20.49 6.60 -6.41
N ALA A 556 -20.05 5.34 -6.42
CA ALA A 556 -20.59 4.27 -5.60
C ALA A 556 -20.38 4.52 -4.10
N LEU A 557 -19.17 4.92 -3.71
CA LEU A 557 -18.87 5.26 -2.33
C LEU A 557 -19.69 6.48 -1.87
N GLU A 558 -19.76 7.54 -2.68
CA GLU A 558 -20.54 8.74 -2.37
C GLU A 558 -22.02 8.39 -2.11
N LEU A 559 -22.61 7.52 -2.95
CA LEU A 559 -23.97 7.01 -2.75
C LEU A 559 -24.11 6.26 -1.41
N VAL A 560 -23.16 5.37 -1.11
CA VAL A 560 -23.16 4.57 0.13
C VAL A 560 -23.03 5.46 1.38
N LEU A 561 -22.17 6.48 1.34
CA LEU A 561 -22.01 7.45 2.42
C LEU A 561 -23.30 8.24 2.65
N ARG A 562 -23.95 8.72 1.58
CA ARG A 562 -25.28 9.37 1.66
C ARG A 562 -26.33 8.44 2.24
N ALA A 563 -26.33 7.16 1.85
CA ALA A 563 -27.23 6.16 2.38
C ALA A 563 -27.04 5.94 3.88
N SER A 564 -25.79 5.86 4.35
CA SER A 564 -25.47 5.73 5.77
C SER A 564 -25.88 6.96 6.59
N GLN A 565 -25.84 8.16 6.01
CA GLN A 565 -26.21 9.41 6.68
C GLN A 565 -27.74 9.62 6.74
N ASN A 566 -28.48 9.06 5.77
CA ASN A 566 -29.92 9.26 5.62
C ASN A 566 -30.67 7.91 5.66
N PRO A 567 -30.69 7.20 6.81
CA PRO A 567 -31.19 5.81 6.90
C PRO A 567 -32.69 5.65 6.59
N THR A 568 -33.45 6.75 6.57
CA THR A 568 -34.88 6.76 6.27
C THR A 568 -35.21 6.84 4.77
N LEU A 569 -34.24 7.22 3.93
CA LEU A 569 -34.41 7.43 2.49
C LEU A 569 -33.77 6.27 1.68
N PRO A 570 -34.34 5.86 0.54
CA PRO A 570 -33.80 4.76 -0.27
C PRO A 570 -32.57 5.20 -1.09
N TYR A 571 -31.62 4.30 -1.32
CA TYR A 571 -30.50 4.53 -2.25
C TYR A 571 -30.25 3.27 -3.09
N PHE A 572 -29.96 3.44 -4.37
CA PHE A 572 -29.91 2.37 -5.36
C PHE A 572 -28.53 2.33 -6.05
N LEU A 573 -27.80 1.24 -5.85
CA LEU A 573 -26.53 0.95 -6.53
C LEU A 573 -26.76 -0.11 -7.60
N CYS A 574 -26.61 0.27 -8.87
CA CYS A 574 -26.65 -0.65 -10.00
C CYS A 574 -25.23 -1.00 -10.46
N LEU A 575 -24.86 -2.27 -10.43
CA LEU A 575 -23.58 -2.77 -10.94
C LEU A 575 -23.79 -3.39 -12.31
N ASP A 576 -23.35 -2.71 -13.36
CA ASP A 576 -23.51 -3.16 -14.74
C ASP A 576 -22.38 -4.12 -15.13
N GLU A 577 -22.73 -5.23 -15.78
CA GLU A 577 -21.81 -6.32 -16.13
C GLU A 577 -21.04 -6.86 -14.92
N MET A 578 -21.76 -7.15 -13.84
CA MET A 578 -21.19 -7.52 -12.54
C MET A 578 -20.21 -8.70 -12.63
N ASN A 579 -20.44 -9.63 -13.56
CA ASN A 579 -19.60 -10.80 -13.79
C ASN A 579 -18.37 -10.57 -14.69
N LEU A 580 -18.10 -9.34 -15.11
CA LEU A 580 -16.94 -9.02 -15.93
C LEU A 580 -15.62 -9.19 -15.15
N ALA A 581 -15.67 -9.03 -13.83
CA ALA A 581 -14.59 -9.32 -12.88
C ALA A 581 -15.06 -10.35 -11.83
N ARG A 582 -14.11 -10.91 -11.05
CA ARG A 582 -14.45 -11.84 -9.96
C ARG A 582 -15.16 -11.12 -8.83
N VAL A 583 -16.47 -11.31 -8.76
CA VAL A 583 -17.37 -10.59 -7.85
C VAL A 583 -16.96 -10.75 -6.39
N GLU A 584 -16.57 -11.95 -5.97
CA GLU A 584 -16.12 -12.20 -4.60
C GLU A 584 -14.85 -11.43 -4.18
N HIS A 585 -14.11 -10.82 -5.11
CA HIS A 585 -12.92 -10.03 -4.80
C HIS A 585 -13.27 -8.55 -4.58
N TYR A 586 -13.82 -7.88 -5.59
CA TYR A 586 -14.10 -6.45 -5.50
C TYR A 586 -15.34 -6.14 -4.65
N PHE A 587 -16.29 -7.06 -4.57
CA PHE A 587 -17.53 -6.88 -3.81
C PHE A 587 -17.47 -7.47 -2.40
N ALA A 588 -16.31 -8.00 -1.97
CA ALA A 588 -16.13 -8.69 -0.70
C ALA A 588 -16.58 -7.89 0.54
N PRO A 589 -16.30 -6.57 0.67
CA PRO A 589 -16.74 -5.79 1.82
C PRO A 589 -18.26 -5.70 1.92
N PHE A 590 -18.96 -5.57 0.79
CA PHE A 590 -20.42 -5.54 0.74
C PHE A 590 -21.03 -6.89 1.15
N LEU A 591 -20.50 -8.00 0.63
CA LEU A 591 -20.93 -9.35 1.01
C LEU A 591 -20.74 -9.60 2.51
N THR A 592 -19.63 -9.14 3.07
CA THR A 592 -19.32 -9.28 4.50
C THR A 592 -20.22 -8.41 5.37
N ALA A 593 -20.49 -7.18 4.95
CA ALA A 593 -21.34 -6.25 5.69
C ALA A 593 -22.80 -6.74 5.78
N MET A 594 -23.32 -7.30 4.68
CA MET A 594 -24.68 -7.85 4.60
C MET A 594 -24.93 -9.07 5.51
N GLU A 595 -23.90 -9.81 5.90
CA GLU A 595 -24.07 -11.10 6.62
C GLU A 595 -24.12 -11.03 8.14
N GLY A 596 -23.57 -9.98 8.77
CA GLY A 596 -23.58 -9.95 10.24
C GLY A 596 -22.63 -9.01 10.94
N LYS A 597 -21.85 -8.19 10.21
CA LYS A 597 -20.97 -7.20 10.85
C LYS A 597 -21.59 -5.82 11.00
N GLY A 598 -22.69 -5.53 10.29
CA GLY A 598 -23.42 -4.26 10.40
C GLY A 598 -22.57 -3.02 10.07
N GLU A 599 -21.36 -3.19 9.54
CA GLU A 599 -20.42 -2.15 9.15
C GLU A 599 -19.84 -2.51 7.77
N LEU A 600 -19.80 -1.53 6.87
CA LEU A 600 -19.07 -1.60 5.61
C LEU A 600 -17.67 -1.04 5.81
N GLN A 601 -16.65 -1.85 5.49
CA GLN A 601 -15.27 -1.42 5.49
C GLN A 601 -14.94 -0.73 4.16
N ILE A 602 -14.64 0.57 4.20
CA ILE A 602 -14.33 1.38 3.02
C ILE A 602 -12.84 1.30 2.70
N HIS A 603 -11.98 1.50 3.70
CA HIS A 603 -10.53 1.41 3.55
C HIS A 603 -9.88 0.84 4.82
N ASN A 604 -8.61 0.42 4.68
CA ASN A 604 -7.88 -0.27 5.75
C ASN A 604 -7.18 0.67 6.74
N GLU A 605 -7.23 1.98 6.49
CA GLU A 605 -6.64 2.99 7.37
C GLU A 605 -7.45 3.13 8.67
N ARG A 606 -6.81 3.57 9.75
CA ARG A 606 -7.47 3.63 11.07
C ARG A 606 -8.33 4.87 11.27
N ASP A 607 -7.97 5.95 10.59
CA ASP A 607 -8.59 7.26 10.73
C ASP A 607 -9.21 7.68 9.40
N ARG A 608 -10.13 8.63 9.47
CA ARG A 608 -10.81 9.25 8.34
C ARG A 608 -9.81 9.86 7.33
N ILE A 609 -9.93 9.54 6.06
CA ILE A 609 -9.10 10.11 4.97
C ILE A 609 -9.99 10.99 4.10
N ASP A 610 -9.62 12.27 3.92
CA ASP A 610 -10.36 13.25 3.12
C ASP A 610 -11.87 13.35 3.41
N GLY A 611 -12.28 13.07 4.64
CA GLY A 611 -13.71 13.07 5.01
C GLY A 611 -14.41 11.72 4.86
N VAL A 612 -13.71 10.68 4.39
CA VAL A 612 -14.19 9.30 4.30
C VAL A 612 -13.78 8.50 5.52
N GLU A 613 -14.76 7.98 6.28
CA GLU A 613 -14.49 7.12 7.43
C GLU A 613 -14.00 5.73 6.97
N PRO A 614 -13.11 5.06 7.72
CA PRO A 614 -12.63 3.73 7.35
C PRO A 614 -13.72 2.67 7.34
N ARG A 615 -14.76 2.91 8.15
CA ARG A 615 -15.95 2.08 8.22
C ARG A 615 -17.17 2.97 8.39
N VAL A 616 -18.26 2.56 7.79
CA VAL A 616 -19.58 3.15 8.04
C VAL A 616 -20.56 2.06 8.45
N PRO A 617 -21.57 2.38 9.28
CA PRO A 617 -22.67 1.47 9.51
C PRO A 617 -23.26 1.00 8.17
N TRP A 618 -23.55 -0.29 8.07
CA TRP A 618 -24.14 -0.86 6.86
C TRP A 618 -25.49 -0.17 6.58
N PRO A 619 -25.64 0.53 5.44
CA PRO A 619 -26.87 1.23 5.11
C PRO A 619 -27.97 0.23 4.76
N ARG A 620 -28.90 -0.04 5.70
CA ARG A 620 -30.03 -0.97 5.47
C ARG A 620 -31.04 -0.50 4.42
N ASN A 621 -30.95 0.77 4.05
CA ASN A 621 -31.68 1.47 3.01
C ASN A 621 -30.99 1.43 1.63
N LEU A 622 -29.84 0.76 1.51
CA LEU A 622 -29.14 0.55 0.23
C LEU A 622 -29.71 -0.67 -0.50
N PHE A 623 -30.15 -0.46 -1.73
CA PHE A 623 -30.65 -1.44 -2.69
C PHE A 623 -29.56 -1.69 -3.73
N ILE A 624 -29.13 -2.94 -3.88
CA ILE A 624 -28.05 -3.31 -4.80
C ILE A 624 -28.61 -4.20 -5.90
N ILE A 625 -28.36 -3.84 -7.15
CA ILE A 625 -28.85 -4.55 -8.33
C ILE A 625 -27.66 -4.83 -9.25
N GLY A 626 -27.29 -6.10 -9.42
CA GLY A 626 -26.24 -6.52 -10.36
C GLY A 626 -26.84 -6.99 -11.68
N THR A 627 -26.35 -6.51 -12.82
CA THR A 627 -26.74 -7.01 -14.15
C THR A 627 -25.65 -7.94 -14.68
N VAL A 628 -26.07 -8.98 -15.41
CA VAL A 628 -25.17 -10.05 -15.88
C VAL A 628 -25.52 -10.41 -17.32
N ASN A 629 -24.57 -10.29 -18.22
CA ASN A 629 -24.68 -10.84 -19.57
C ASN A 629 -24.24 -12.31 -19.59
N MET A 630 -25.16 -13.19 -19.93
CA MET A 630 -24.94 -14.64 -19.95
C MET A 630 -24.38 -15.18 -21.28
N ASP A 631 -24.34 -14.35 -22.32
CA ASP A 631 -23.91 -14.67 -23.69
C ASP A 631 -22.39 -14.56 -23.91
N GLU A 632 -21.67 -13.94 -22.96
CA GLU A 632 -20.22 -13.66 -23.04
C GLU A 632 -19.44 -14.03 -21.77
N THR A 633 -20.05 -14.70 -20.80
CA THR A 633 -19.58 -14.77 -19.39
C THR A 633 -18.09 -15.14 -19.22
N THR A 634 -17.32 -14.21 -18.65
CA THR A 634 -15.89 -14.37 -18.34
C THR A 634 -15.65 -15.12 -17.02
N HIS A 635 -16.49 -14.88 -16.00
CA HIS A 635 -16.40 -15.51 -14.68
C HIS A 635 -17.77 -15.99 -14.18
N ALA A 636 -17.82 -17.21 -13.63
CA ALA A 636 -19.02 -17.73 -12.97
C ALA A 636 -19.16 -17.14 -11.56
N PHE A 637 -20.39 -16.93 -11.09
CA PHE A 637 -20.63 -16.53 -9.71
C PHE A 637 -20.30 -17.66 -8.74
N SER A 638 -19.62 -17.31 -7.65
CA SER A 638 -19.43 -18.22 -6.53
C SER A 638 -20.71 -18.36 -5.70
N ASP A 639 -20.87 -19.51 -5.01
CA ASP A 639 -21.99 -19.76 -4.09
C ASP A 639 -22.12 -18.64 -3.04
N LYS A 640 -20.98 -18.05 -2.63
CA LYS A 640 -20.96 -16.90 -1.73
C LYS A 640 -21.79 -15.73 -2.24
N VAL A 641 -21.79 -15.45 -3.54
CA VAL A 641 -22.59 -14.36 -4.11
C VAL A 641 -24.05 -14.79 -4.25
N LEU A 642 -24.28 -16.00 -4.77
CA LEU A 642 -25.63 -16.51 -5.04
C LEU A 642 -26.47 -16.70 -3.76
N ASP A 643 -25.87 -17.15 -2.66
CA ASP A 643 -26.54 -17.28 -1.34
C ASP A 643 -26.99 -15.93 -0.77
N ARG A 644 -26.41 -14.83 -1.26
CA ARG A 644 -26.64 -13.48 -0.75
C ARG A 644 -27.59 -12.65 -1.63
N ALA A 645 -27.92 -13.12 -2.84
CA ALA A 645 -28.76 -12.38 -3.79
C ALA A 645 -30.00 -13.18 -4.22
N PHE A 646 -31.11 -12.49 -4.46
CA PHE A 646 -32.17 -13.06 -5.31
C PHE A 646 -31.73 -12.98 -6.77
N SER A 647 -31.87 -14.05 -7.53
CA SER A 647 -31.47 -14.07 -8.93
C SER A 647 -32.69 -14.20 -9.85
N PHE A 648 -32.79 -13.33 -10.84
CA PHE A 648 -33.80 -13.39 -11.89
C PHE A 648 -33.16 -13.63 -13.25
N GLU A 649 -33.75 -14.56 -14.00
CA GLU A 649 -33.35 -14.89 -15.35
C GLU A 649 -34.24 -14.17 -16.38
N LEU A 650 -33.62 -13.41 -17.28
CA LEU A 650 -34.25 -12.54 -18.29
C LEU A 650 -33.84 -13.00 -19.69
N TRP A 651 -34.26 -14.21 -20.05
CA TRP A 651 -34.03 -14.83 -21.37
C TRP A 651 -35.21 -14.73 -22.32
N ASP A 652 -36.41 -14.59 -21.78
CA ASP A 652 -37.64 -14.49 -22.55
C ASP A 652 -37.80 -13.08 -23.12
N VAL A 653 -37.94 -13.01 -24.44
CA VAL A 653 -38.03 -11.76 -25.19
C VAL A 653 -39.38 -11.73 -25.89
N ASP A 654 -40.28 -10.85 -25.43
CA ASP A 654 -41.61 -10.67 -25.99
C ASP A 654 -41.60 -9.64 -27.12
N LEU A 655 -41.31 -10.12 -28.34
CA LEU A 655 -41.25 -9.25 -29.52
C LEU A 655 -42.60 -8.63 -29.88
N ALA A 656 -43.71 -9.29 -29.56
CA ALA A 656 -45.05 -8.77 -29.83
C ALA A 656 -45.35 -7.57 -28.93
N ALA A 657 -45.07 -7.69 -27.64
CA ALA A 657 -45.17 -6.57 -26.71
C ALA A 657 -44.21 -5.44 -27.10
N TRP A 658 -42.97 -5.75 -27.47
CA TRP A 658 -42.02 -4.76 -27.97
C TRP A 658 -42.52 -4.02 -29.21
N GLN A 659 -43.06 -4.73 -30.19
CA GLN A 659 -43.60 -4.13 -31.42
C GLN A 659 -44.77 -3.19 -31.12
N ALA A 660 -45.67 -3.59 -30.21
CA ALA A 660 -46.77 -2.72 -29.76
C ALA A 660 -46.22 -1.42 -29.13
N ARG A 661 -45.17 -1.49 -28.30
CA ARG A 661 -44.52 -0.31 -27.73
C ARG A 661 -43.82 0.54 -28.78
N ALA A 662 -43.15 -0.07 -29.75
CA ALA A 662 -42.46 0.66 -30.82
C ALA A 662 -43.46 1.46 -31.67
N LEU A 663 -44.65 0.90 -31.91
CA LEU A 663 -45.74 1.59 -32.59
C LEU A 663 -46.29 2.76 -31.76
N GLU A 664 -46.53 2.56 -30.46
CA GLU A 664 -46.93 3.64 -29.52
C GLU A 664 -45.88 4.77 -29.47
N ALA A 665 -44.59 4.43 -29.62
CA ALA A 665 -43.49 5.38 -29.64
C ALA A 665 -43.33 6.15 -30.96
N GLY A 666 -44.15 5.86 -31.98
CA GLY A 666 -44.16 6.56 -33.27
C GLY A 666 -43.35 5.90 -34.37
N THR A 667 -42.93 4.64 -34.21
CA THR A 667 -42.29 3.89 -35.30
C THR A 667 -43.31 3.56 -36.40
N SER A 668 -42.91 3.64 -37.67
CA SER A 668 -43.79 3.39 -38.81
C SER A 668 -44.40 1.98 -38.77
N ALA A 669 -45.74 1.90 -38.84
CA ALA A 669 -46.48 0.65 -38.86
C ALA A 669 -46.11 -0.23 -40.07
N ASP A 670 -45.97 0.36 -41.26
CA ASP A 670 -45.53 -0.34 -42.48
C ASP A 670 -44.14 -0.95 -42.28
N MET A 671 -43.22 -0.19 -41.68
CA MET A 671 -41.87 -0.69 -41.46
C MET A 671 -41.83 -1.85 -40.47
N LEU A 672 -42.55 -1.73 -39.34
CA LEU A 672 -42.67 -2.82 -38.37
C LEU A 672 -43.28 -4.07 -39.00
N GLN A 673 -44.35 -3.92 -39.80
CA GLN A 673 -45.02 -5.03 -40.48
C GLN A 673 -44.10 -5.77 -41.47
N ARG A 674 -43.13 -5.07 -42.07
CA ARG A 674 -42.20 -5.66 -43.05
C ARG A 674 -40.94 -6.24 -42.41
N VAL A 675 -40.44 -5.65 -41.32
CA VAL A 675 -39.18 -6.04 -40.68
C VAL A 675 -39.39 -7.10 -39.59
N MET A 676 -40.42 -6.95 -38.74
CA MET A 676 -40.61 -7.82 -37.57
C MET A 676 -40.83 -9.30 -37.90
N PRO A 677 -41.61 -9.69 -38.93
CA PRO A 677 -41.78 -11.10 -39.25
C PRO A 677 -40.46 -11.84 -39.55
N VAL A 678 -39.48 -11.14 -40.13
CA VAL A 678 -38.15 -11.70 -40.40
C VAL A 678 -37.37 -11.86 -39.09
N LEU A 679 -37.39 -10.83 -38.23
CA LEU A 679 -36.73 -10.88 -36.92
C LEU A 679 -37.33 -11.95 -36.00
N GLU A 680 -38.65 -12.16 -36.01
CA GLU A 680 -39.32 -13.20 -35.24
C GLU A 680 -38.91 -14.60 -35.70
N LYS A 681 -38.84 -14.85 -37.01
CA LYS A 681 -38.35 -16.10 -37.57
C LYS A 681 -36.91 -16.36 -37.14
N LEU A 682 -36.03 -15.36 -37.28
CA LEU A 682 -34.63 -15.46 -36.89
C LEU A 682 -34.50 -15.69 -35.38
N GLN A 683 -35.26 -14.98 -34.54
CA GLN A 683 -35.26 -15.17 -33.11
C GLN A 683 -35.65 -16.61 -32.75
N LYS A 684 -36.78 -17.11 -33.29
CA LYS A 684 -37.26 -18.47 -33.04
C LYS A 684 -36.25 -19.55 -33.45
N ALA A 685 -35.53 -19.34 -34.55
CA ALA A 685 -34.47 -20.24 -35.01
C ALA A 685 -33.27 -20.27 -34.05
N LEU A 686 -33.01 -19.16 -33.35
CA LEU A 686 -31.83 -18.98 -32.50
C LEU A 686 -32.07 -19.30 -31.01
N VAL A 687 -33.32 -19.31 -30.55
CA VAL A 687 -33.71 -19.64 -29.16
C VAL A 687 -33.18 -21.00 -28.70
N PRO A 688 -33.34 -22.12 -29.47
CA PRO A 688 -32.84 -23.43 -29.04
C PRO A 688 -31.33 -23.45 -28.78
N ALA A 689 -30.58 -22.60 -29.50
CA ALA A 689 -29.14 -22.47 -29.35
C ALA A 689 -28.71 -21.41 -28.32
N ARG A 690 -29.65 -20.74 -27.64
CA ARG A 690 -29.39 -19.60 -26.74
C ARG A 690 -28.52 -18.52 -27.43
N ARG A 691 -28.75 -18.30 -28.73
CA ARG A 691 -28.10 -17.27 -29.56
C ARG A 691 -29.08 -16.23 -30.08
N HIS A 692 -30.30 -16.20 -29.53
CA HIS A 692 -31.29 -15.18 -29.87
C HIS A 692 -30.90 -13.81 -29.32
N PHE A 693 -31.53 -12.76 -29.84
CA PHE A 693 -31.23 -11.38 -29.52
C PHE A 693 -32.37 -10.69 -28.76
N GLY A 694 -32.01 -9.69 -27.95
CA GLY A 694 -32.96 -8.86 -27.20
C GLY A 694 -33.51 -7.66 -27.98
N TYR A 695 -34.34 -6.88 -27.29
CA TYR A 695 -35.06 -5.71 -27.81
C TYR A 695 -34.17 -4.66 -28.48
N ARG A 696 -32.94 -4.44 -27.97
CA ARG A 696 -31.99 -3.48 -28.56
C ARG A 696 -31.66 -3.81 -30.02
N THR A 697 -31.45 -5.09 -30.33
CA THR A 697 -31.17 -5.51 -31.72
C THR A 697 -32.36 -5.25 -32.63
N CYS A 698 -33.59 -5.51 -32.16
CA CYS A 698 -34.79 -5.16 -32.91
C CYS A 698 -34.88 -3.66 -33.19
N GLN A 699 -34.64 -2.84 -32.16
CA GLN A 699 -34.65 -1.38 -32.28
C GLN A 699 -33.61 -0.89 -33.30
N GLU A 700 -32.38 -1.38 -33.21
CA GLU A 700 -31.28 -1.00 -34.12
C GLU A 700 -31.55 -1.42 -35.56
N VAL A 701 -32.08 -2.62 -35.79
CA VAL A 701 -32.42 -3.10 -37.14
C VAL A 701 -33.54 -2.25 -37.74
N VAL A 702 -34.60 -1.97 -36.99
CA VAL A 702 -35.72 -1.15 -37.47
C VAL A 702 -35.27 0.30 -37.71
N ALA A 703 -34.47 0.88 -36.81
CA ALA A 703 -33.92 2.21 -36.98
C ALA A 703 -32.98 2.32 -38.20
N PHE A 704 -32.13 1.32 -38.43
CA PHE A 704 -31.27 1.25 -39.61
C PHE A 704 -32.09 1.20 -40.90
N CYS A 705 -33.11 0.33 -40.94
CA CYS A 705 -34.02 0.24 -42.08
C CYS A 705 -34.80 1.54 -42.30
N SER A 706 -35.11 2.29 -41.24
CA SER A 706 -35.78 3.60 -41.32
C SER A 706 -34.85 4.68 -41.90
N ALA A 707 -33.56 4.63 -41.53
CA ALA A 707 -32.58 5.63 -41.93
C ALA A 707 -32.11 5.47 -43.37
N VAL A 708 -32.10 4.24 -43.90
CA VAL A 708 -31.73 3.97 -45.29
C VAL A 708 -32.90 4.27 -46.21
N SER A 709 -32.90 5.48 -46.79
CA SER A 709 -33.92 5.92 -47.74
C SER A 709 -33.55 5.71 -49.22
N SER A 710 -32.28 5.47 -49.52
CA SER A 710 -31.74 5.39 -50.89
C SER A 710 -31.71 3.97 -51.49
N LEU A 711 -31.98 2.94 -50.69
CA LEU A 711 -31.94 1.53 -51.13
C LEU A 711 -33.29 0.85 -50.86
N PRO A 712 -33.61 -0.24 -51.59
CA PRO A 712 -34.76 -1.08 -51.28
C PRO A 712 -34.70 -1.59 -49.83
N LEU A 713 -35.84 -1.60 -49.13
CA LEU A 713 -35.93 -2.07 -47.74
C LEU A 713 -35.33 -3.46 -47.53
N GLN A 714 -35.44 -4.35 -48.53
CA GLN A 714 -34.88 -5.70 -48.46
C GLN A 714 -33.35 -5.70 -48.42
N GLU A 715 -32.70 -4.82 -49.18
CA GLU A 715 -31.24 -4.64 -49.13
C GLU A 715 -30.80 -4.00 -47.81
N ALA A 716 -31.56 -3.02 -47.31
CA ALA A 716 -31.32 -2.43 -46.00
C ALA A 716 -31.46 -3.46 -44.87
N LEU A 717 -32.48 -4.32 -44.94
CA LEU A 717 -32.72 -5.39 -43.98
C LEU A 717 -31.63 -6.46 -44.04
N ASP A 718 -31.18 -6.85 -45.23
CA ASP A 718 -30.06 -7.79 -45.39
C ASP A 718 -28.79 -7.23 -44.75
N ALA A 719 -28.45 -5.97 -45.03
CA ALA A 719 -27.32 -5.29 -44.40
C ALA A 719 -27.47 -5.21 -42.87
N ALA A 720 -28.67 -4.91 -42.36
CA ALA A 720 -28.93 -4.82 -40.93
C ALA A 720 -28.80 -6.18 -40.23
N VAL A 721 -29.36 -7.25 -40.80
CA VAL A 721 -29.26 -8.62 -40.28
C VAL A 721 -27.80 -9.09 -40.29
N LEU A 722 -27.10 -8.88 -41.40
CA LEU A 722 -25.68 -9.17 -41.54
C LEU A 722 -24.85 -8.44 -40.47
N ALA A 723 -25.16 -7.17 -40.19
CA ALA A 723 -24.38 -6.33 -39.29
C ALA A 723 -24.74 -6.48 -37.80
N LYS A 724 -25.96 -6.88 -37.46
CA LYS A 724 -26.45 -6.86 -36.06
C LYS A 724 -26.93 -8.20 -35.51
N VAL A 725 -27.44 -9.09 -36.37
CA VAL A 725 -27.93 -10.42 -35.93
C VAL A 725 -26.83 -11.45 -36.06
N LEU A 726 -26.23 -11.57 -37.25
CA LEU A 726 -25.25 -12.62 -37.55
C LEU A 726 -23.96 -12.57 -36.70
N PRO A 727 -23.43 -11.39 -36.26
CA PRO A 727 -22.22 -11.36 -35.43
C PRO A 727 -22.37 -12.07 -34.07
N LYS A 728 -23.61 -12.27 -33.61
CA LYS A 728 -23.92 -12.97 -32.35
C LYS A 728 -23.86 -14.49 -32.49
N LEU A 729 -23.78 -14.99 -33.72
CA LEU A 729 -23.73 -16.42 -34.01
C LEU A 729 -22.29 -16.90 -33.87
N ARG A 730 -21.99 -17.51 -32.73
CA ARG A 730 -20.67 -18.09 -32.43
C ARG A 730 -20.81 -19.33 -31.54
N GLY A 731 -19.89 -20.26 -31.71
CA GLY A 731 -19.83 -21.48 -30.90
C GLY A 731 -19.19 -22.63 -31.66
N ASP A 732 -19.12 -23.78 -31.00
CA ASP A 732 -18.60 -25.02 -31.55
C ASP A 732 -19.70 -25.86 -32.20
N ASP A 733 -19.30 -26.99 -32.79
CA ASP A 733 -20.19 -27.95 -33.44
C ASP A 733 -21.00 -28.78 -32.44
N SER A 734 -20.80 -28.57 -31.13
CA SER A 734 -21.52 -29.26 -30.08
C SER A 734 -22.90 -28.61 -29.83
N GLY A 735 -23.91 -29.47 -29.68
CA GLY A 735 -25.25 -29.04 -29.32
C GLY A 735 -26.09 -28.44 -30.47
N PRO A 736 -26.98 -27.47 -30.18
CA PRO A 736 -28.04 -27.01 -31.09
C PRO A 736 -27.58 -26.00 -32.18
N LEU A 737 -26.35 -25.50 -32.15
CA LEU A 737 -25.87 -24.46 -33.06
C LEU A 737 -25.89 -24.85 -34.55
N PRO A 738 -25.47 -26.07 -34.97
CA PRO A 738 -25.53 -26.47 -36.38
C PRO A 738 -26.95 -26.43 -36.98
N GLN A 739 -27.95 -26.81 -36.17
CA GLN A 739 -29.36 -26.77 -36.56
C GLN A 739 -29.87 -25.33 -36.65
N ALA A 740 -29.50 -24.49 -35.68
CA ALA A 740 -29.84 -23.07 -35.71
C ALA A 740 -29.26 -22.36 -36.95
N LEU A 741 -28.00 -22.64 -37.32
CA LEU A 741 -27.39 -22.08 -38.53
C LEU A 741 -28.06 -22.58 -39.82
N ALA A 742 -28.51 -23.85 -39.87
CA ALA A 742 -29.30 -24.36 -41.00
C ALA A 742 -30.61 -23.59 -41.17
N GLU A 743 -31.32 -23.39 -40.06
CA GLU A 743 -32.60 -22.69 -40.09
C GLU A 743 -32.44 -21.20 -40.42
N VAL A 744 -31.41 -20.54 -39.87
CA VAL A 744 -31.08 -19.15 -40.24
C VAL A 744 -30.74 -19.04 -41.73
N LEU A 745 -29.95 -19.96 -42.29
CA LEU A 745 -29.64 -19.96 -43.73
C LEU A 745 -30.92 -20.09 -44.57
N ARG A 746 -31.81 -21.01 -44.19
CA ARG A 746 -33.11 -21.21 -44.86
C ARG A 746 -33.97 -19.95 -44.82
N ILE A 747 -34.00 -19.26 -43.68
CA ILE A 747 -34.72 -17.99 -43.52
C ILE A 747 -34.09 -16.90 -44.40
N CYS A 748 -32.77 -16.71 -44.35
CA CYS A 748 -32.08 -15.70 -45.18
C CYS A 748 -32.32 -15.94 -46.68
N GLN A 749 -32.29 -17.18 -47.15
CA GLN A 749 -32.60 -17.52 -48.55
C GLN A 749 -34.06 -17.24 -48.91
N GLY A 750 -35.01 -17.63 -48.04
CA GLY A 750 -36.44 -17.41 -48.25
C GLY A 750 -36.83 -15.92 -48.27
N GLU A 751 -36.19 -15.12 -47.42
CA GLU A 751 -36.39 -13.67 -47.33
C GLU A 751 -35.45 -12.88 -48.27
N LYS A 752 -34.74 -13.56 -49.18
CA LYS A 752 -33.79 -13.00 -50.17
C LYS A 752 -32.71 -12.07 -49.58
N LEU A 753 -32.24 -12.37 -48.37
CA LEU A 753 -31.12 -11.69 -47.71
C LEU A 753 -29.79 -12.31 -48.21
N GLN A 754 -29.36 -11.93 -49.42
CA GLN A 754 -28.28 -12.60 -50.15
C GLN A 754 -26.94 -12.56 -49.41
N ASN A 755 -26.56 -11.40 -48.88
CA ASN A 755 -25.28 -11.23 -48.20
C ASN A 755 -25.27 -11.99 -46.86
N SER A 756 -26.38 -11.92 -46.12
CA SER A 756 -26.58 -12.68 -44.89
C SER A 756 -26.53 -14.19 -45.16
N ALA A 757 -27.20 -14.68 -46.21
CA ALA A 757 -27.18 -16.10 -46.57
C ALA A 757 -25.77 -16.59 -46.93
N GLN A 758 -25.03 -15.84 -47.74
CA GLN A 758 -23.63 -16.17 -48.08
C GLN A 758 -22.75 -16.22 -46.83
N LYS A 759 -22.94 -15.28 -45.88
CA LYS A 759 -22.16 -15.25 -44.66
C LYS A 759 -22.46 -16.45 -43.75
N VAL A 760 -23.73 -16.81 -43.58
CA VAL A 760 -24.14 -17.97 -42.78
C VAL A 760 -23.60 -19.27 -43.39
N GLU A 761 -23.65 -19.41 -44.71
CA GLU A 761 -23.04 -20.54 -45.42
C GLU A 761 -21.54 -20.65 -45.16
N GLN A 762 -20.82 -19.52 -45.19
CA GLN A 762 -19.40 -19.49 -44.82
C GLN A 762 -19.19 -19.96 -43.38
N MET A 763 -20.00 -19.48 -42.43
CA MET A 763 -19.92 -19.87 -41.02
C MET A 763 -20.22 -21.36 -40.80
N ARG A 764 -21.16 -21.95 -41.54
CA ARG A 764 -21.46 -23.38 -41.51
C ARG A 764 -20.27 -24.22 -41.99
N ARG A 765 -19.65 -23.84 -43.12
CA ARG A 765 -18.47 -24.55 -43.63
C ARG A 765 -17.31 -24.51 -42.65
N SER A 766 -17.12 -23.38 -41.97
CA SER A 766 -16.10 -23.27 -40.92
C SER A 766 -16.43 -24.11 -39.69
N LEU A 767 -17.70 -24.21 -39.32
CA LEU A 767 -18.14 -25.12 -38.27
C LEU A 767 -17.83 -26.58 -38.62
N GLU A 768 -18.13 -26.99 -39.86
CA GLU A 768 -17.90 -28.36 -40.33
C GLU A 768 -16.40 -28.70 -40.49
N SER A 769 -15.58 -27.74 -40.91
CA SER A 769 -14.16 -27.97 -41.17
C SER A 769 -13.23 -27.72 -39.98
N LEU A 770 -13.55 -26.73 -39.14
CA LEU A 770 -12.72 -26.29 -38.00
C LEU A 770 -13.34 -26.61 -36.64
N GLY A 771 -14.57 -27.15 -36.60
CA GLY A 771 -15.32 -27.40 -35.36
C GLY A 771 -15.84 -26.13 -34.68
N VAL A 772 -15.70 -24.96 -35.28
CA VAL A 772 -16.10 -23.67 -34.69
C VAL A 772 -16.65 -22.69 -35.73
N ALA A 773 -17.77 -22.04 -35.41
CA ALA A 773 -18.35 -20.96 -36.20
C ALA A 773 -18.00 -19.61 -35.57
N ARG A 774 -17.43 -18.71 -36.38
CA ARG A 774 -17.19 -17.31 -36.02
C ARG A 774 -17.61 -16.40 -37.17
N PHE A 775 -18.19 -15.25 -36.82
CA PHE A 775 -18.57 -14.24 -37.81
C PHE A 775 -17.33 -13.55 -38.41
N TRP A 776 -16.38 -13.13 -37.57
CA TRP A 776 -15.08 -12.59 -38.00
C TRP A 776 -14.10 -13.75 -38.07
N MET A 777 -13.60 -14.04 -39.27
CA MET A 777 -12.72 -15.18 -39.56
C MET A 777 -11.38 -14.68 -40.08
#